data_AF-A0A1F3H1E4-F1
#
_entry.id   AF-A0A1F3H1E4-F1
#
_cell.length_a   1.000
_cell.length_b   1.000
_cell.length_c   1.000
_cell.angle_alpha   90.00
_cell.angle_beta   90.00
_cell.angle_gamma   90.00
#
_symmetry.space_group_name_H-M   'P 1'
#
loop_
_entity.id
_entity.type
_entity.pdbx_description
1 polymer ?
#
loop_
_entity_poly.entity_id
_entity_poly.type
_entity_poly.pdbx_seq_one_letter_code
_entity_poly.pdbx_strand_id
1 'polypeptide(L)'
;MMFMANISFLMTQEIPSLVPSLPTSPQAETFKRYGTFSINYSTGVPDISIPLFEINHHGYSLPLELKYYPQPLKQGYNYDVVDHGWNLSINSCISRSIEHCADEEKNFIVEEPTGYYKDCGDCFKEFNYAHDLFNAILPDGSSFDFIIDNINGSLKFTTSNGRSVKMSCNYTPTNISSFVITDENGVKYTFSEGDIYGPAELYYNNFVSWTLSRIDLPFSNEPILFYYNKLIDNKYGNVENNIHLWDSYFPDSSDYIAPSPVFTPFLSYRMKLLTSVTYNGTTINFNYANETSPSAKNYISNIQVIDSSLIKNIDLFIYTQNVTSSGGTVPVALLGSLQVKGSEPNDTPLIHTLQYTSIANTFSGTDYWGYLNNDRYSDGVGNFNLYSSWIDSHANSYDVMGISEATRLPGDQCPLAKIKLTKYNGFNRTPGSTVGHGILTKIIYPYGGYTEFEFDNHEFLTSTDGNGDYILNPVDRIPAIAGGFRIEKISSFREDGALADVKTFRYGLTYAEAYAQGGGDNYNAENYPNMHTGLGEATVDPNIFTFMNFTTYQLAFPFQNLIIGRDKERNSLLVNPCVVASYPMHQTGYVWRADFNAGNFRKLLNGRPPVLYSNVTVYDGIVDEYSNSYPNGKTVYKYNILDSGYDMFNVFHDQIFFEEMHYLGNVLVNESKQFLYDKISERRDYKFNGQDFIMVRKQNNSWLSSLKPFNDWHFLNLYPDPYIPNIYTYTVDLFSTGSSYFGTSRLDYKTEIQYHAPGDSILVRESYGYNSRDQITSQITKNSNNKYLKRIWEYPEIKTGYTTPVTIQKLVERNMISPILKDSVCVADSYEGLSNGMAVSGRKVDYNEYAIGGISYILPQKSYRLEISGSSNKYNPEYEISSYSFKGNPTEIISKDGLHTSYLWGYRNRYMIAQIENATYDQVKQTLGVDAETLSSSTVPDMSKVEAIRTYLPNAHIITYTYKPSVGITSSTSPDGITSNFIYDPFGRLQFVKDAGNDVINQYYYHHKH
;
A
#
# COMPACT_ATOMS: atom_id res chain seq x y z
N MET A 1 -31.40 -1.63 31.86
CA MET A 1 -30.34 -0.59 31.86
C MET A 1 -29.09 -1.02 31.09
N MET A 2 -28.53 -2.23 31.30
CA MET A 2 -27.39 -2.75 30.53
C MET A 2 -27.59 -2.81 28.99
N PHE A 3 -28.83 -2.89 28.51
CA PHE A 3 -29.14 -2.90 27.08
C PHE A 3 -28.93 -1.52 26.41
N MET A 4 -29.18 -0.42 27.13
CA MET A 4 -28.97 0.95 26.62
C MET A 4 -27.48 1.36 26.67
N ALA A 5 -26.75 0.90 27.69
CA ALA A 5 -25.32 1.17 27.83
C ALA A 5 -24.47 0.46 26.74
N ASN A 6 -24.93 -0.68 26.24
CA ASN A 6 -24.29 -1.39 25.13
C ASN A 6 -24.60 -0.80 23.74
N ILE A 7 -25.70 -0.05 23.60
CA ILE A 7 -26.03 0.65 22.33
C ILE A 7 -25.06 1.81 22.10
N SER A 8 -24.62 2.49 23.17
CA SER A 8 -23.68 3.62 23.10
C SER A 8 -22.33 3.24 22.47
N PHE A 9 -21.86 2.01 22.72
CA PHE A 9 -20.58 1.51 22.24
C PHE A 9 -20.62 1.05 20.77
N LEU A 10 -21.82 0.87 20.20
CA LEU A 10 -22.06 0.40 18.82
C LEU A 10 -22.42 1.54 17.85
N MET A 11 -22.46 2.80 18.31
CA MET A 11 -22.81 4.00 17.53
C MET A 11 -21.57 4.75 17.01
N THR A 12 -20.72 4.12 16.21
CA THR A 12 -19.42 4.71 15.81
C THR A 12 -19.39 5.39 14.42
N GLN A 13 -20.51 5.44 13.70
CA GLN A 13 -20.55 6.09 12.37
C GLN A 13 -21.84 6.91 12.14
N GLU A 14 -22.23 7.79 13.07
CA GLU A 14 -23.33 8.73 12.78
C GLU A 14 -22.96 9.69 11.65
N ILE A 15 -23.95 10.18 10.90
CA ILE A 15 -23.74 11.29 9.96
C ILE A 15 -23.12 12.45 10.75
N PRO A 16 -21.93 12.95 10.36
CA PRO A 16 -21.28 14.05 11.05
C PRO A 16 -22.19 15.28 11.13
N SER A 17 -22.10 16.02 12.25
CA SER A 17 -22.81 17.30 12.35
C SER A 17 -22.30 18.27 11.28
N LEU A 18 -23.21 18.94 10.58
CA LEU A 18 -22.89 19.98 9.60
C LEU A 18 -22.72 21.36 10.25
N VAL A 19 -23.02 21.48 11.54
CA VAL A 19 -22.75 22.69 12.32
C VAL A 19 -21.23 22.87 12.39
N PRO A 20 -20.67 24.04 12.03
CA PRO A 20 -19.26 24.33 12.19
C PRO A 20 -18.81 23.91 13.59
N SER A 21 -17.88 22.97 13.66
CA SER A 21 -17.34 22.58 14.95
C SER A 21 -16.53 23.75 15.48
N LEU A 22 -16.73 24.08 16.76
CA LEU A 22 -15.74 24.85 17.49
C LEU A 22 -14.37 24.21 17.24
N PRO A 23 -13.32 25.00 16.96
CA PRO A 23 -12.00 24.42 16.76
C PRO A 23 -11.71 23.57 17.98
N THR A 24 -11.25 22.33 17.76
CA THR A 24 -10.91 21.44 18.87
C THR A 24 -9.97 22.18 19.80
N SER A 25 -10.13 22.01 21.13
CA SER A 25 -9.20 22.64 22.05
C SER A 25 -7.77 22.30 21.58
N PRO A 26 -6.83 23.25 21.52
CA PRO A 26 -5.53 22.95 20.93
C PRO A 26 -4.78 21.82 21.68
N GLN A 27 -5.23 21.52 22.90
CA GLN A 27 -4.92 20.32 23.68
C GLN A 27 -5.29 19.03 22.93
N ALA A 28 -6.55 18.87 22.54
CA ALA A 28 -7.09 17.68 21.89
C ALA A 28 -6.54 17.47 20.48
N GLU A 29 -6.23 18.55 19.76
CA GLU A 29 -5.59 18.50 18.45
C GLU A 29 -4.15 17.97 18.54
N THR A 30 -3.44 18.32 19.61
CA THR A 30 -2.05 17.88 19.75
C THR A 30 -1.92 16.40 20.13
N PHE A 31 -2.82 15.85 20.94
CA PHE A 31 -2.79 14.44 21.34
C PHE A 31 -2.99 13.45 20.17
N LYS A 32 -3.49 13.90 19.01
CA LYS A 32 -3.74 13.04 17.85
C LYS A 32 -2.50 12.73 17.01
N ARG A 33 -1.41 13.49 17.15
CA ARG A 33 -0.31 13.50 16.16
C ARG A 33 0.84 12.51 16.42
N TYR A 34 0.87 11.83 17.57
CA TYR A 34 1.97 10.91 17.91
C TYR A 34 1.49 9.75 18.78
N GLY A 35 1.92 8.52 18.46
CA GLY A 35 1.93 7.47 19.49
C GLY A 35 1.65 6.02 19.13
N THR A 36 1.56 5.60 17.85
CA THR A 36 1.55 4.16 17.51
C THR A 36 2.09 3.93 16.11
N PHE A 37 3.08 3.05 15.97
CA PHE A 37 3.49 2.53 14.66
C PHE A 37 2.46 1.50 14.22
N SER A 38 1.89 1.67 13.02
CA SER A 38 1.06 0.62 12.41
C SER A 38 1.95 -0.40 11.72
N ILE A 39 1.53 -1.66 11.64
CA ILE A 39 2.32 -2.74 11.03
C ILE A 39 1.39 -3.53 10.13
N ASN A 40 1.83 -3.78 8.90
CA ASN A 40 1.20 -4.83 8.11
C ASN A 40 1.71 -6.17 8.66
N TYR A 41 0.91 -6.84 9.50
CA TYR A 41 1.41 -8.06 10.17
C TYR A 41 1.65 -9.20 9.19
N SER A 42 0.89 -9.32 8.09
CA SER A 42 1.09 -10.42 7.13
C SER A 42 2.43 -10.35 6.40
N THR A 43 3.07 -9.17 6.32
CA THR A 43 4.45 -9.00 5.85
C THR A 43 5.45 -8.75 6.95
N GLY A 44 5.05 -8.21 8.10
CA GLY A 44 5.96 -7.74 9.13
C GLY A 44 6.66 -6.42 8.81
N VAL A 45 6.15 -5.62 7.87
CA VAL A 45 6.71 -4.29 7.56
C VAL A 45 6.00 -3.21 8.40
N PRO A 46 6.75 -2.39 9.18
CA PRO A 46 6.18 -1.29 9.97
C PRO A 46 6.00 0.01 9.17
N ASP A 47 4.97 0.80 9.49
CA ASP A 47 4.73 2.16 9.02
C ASP A 47 5.37 3.14 10.00
N ILE A 48 6.66 3.43 9.77
CA ILE A 48 7.45 4.38 10.58
C ILE A 48 7.34 5.75 9.92
N SER A 49 6.81 6.75 10.64
CA SER A 49 6.69 8.10 10.10
C SER A 49 7.11 9.20 11.08
N ILE A 50 7.57 10.33 10.52
CA ILE A 50 7.84 11.58 11.22
C ILE A 50 6.98 12.68 10.59
N PRO A 51 5.94 13.17 11.29
CA PRO A 51 5.08 14.24 10.76
C PRO A 51 5.83 15.58 10.72
N LEU A 52 5.76 16.27 9.59
CA LEU A 52 6.44 17.54 9.35
C LEU A 52 5.47 18.73 9.37
N PHE A 53 4.36 18.59 8.63
CA PHE A 53 3.34 19.63 8.44
C PHE A 53 2.03 19.01 7.96
N GLU A 54 0.92 19.75 7.99
CA GLU A 54 -0.38 19.28 7.49
C GLU A 54 -0.98 20.37 6.59
N ILE A 55 -1.20 20.03 5.32
CA ILE A 55 -1.86 20.91 4.36
C ILE A 55 -3.36 20.85 4.65
N ASN A 56 -3.91 21.95 5.15
CA ASN A 56 -5.34 22.10 5.35
C ASN A 56 -5.91 23.12 4.36
N HIS A 57 -6.74 22.65 3.44
CA HIS A 57 -7.31 23.44 2.36
C HIS A 57 -8.82 23.17 2.27
N HIS A 58 -9.66 24.08 2.76
CA HIS A 58 -11.13 23.96 2.76
C HIS A 58 -11.67 22.65 3.35
N GLY A 59 -11.12 22.21 4.48
CA GLY A 59 -11.54 20.95 5.12
C GLY A 59 -10.95 19.69 4.48
N TYR A 60 -10.22 19.80 3.38
CA TYR A 60 -9.34 18.74 2.89
C TYR A 60 -8.03 18.79 3.68
N SER A 61 -7.65 17.67 4.31
CA SER A 61 -6.38 17.52 5.01
C SER A 61 -5.45 16.59 4.26
N LEU A 62 -4.22 17.02 4.04
CA LEU A 62 -3.15 16.23 3.42
C LEU A 62 -1.90 16.30 4.30
N PRO A 63 -1.55 15.23 5.04
CA PRO A 63 -0.39 15.22 5.92
C PRO A 63 0.91 15.17 5.10
N LEU A 64 1.87 16.02 5.47
CA LEU A 64 3.26 16.00 5.01
C LEU A 64 4.13 15.33 6.08
N GLU A 65 4.57 14.12 5.79
CA GLU A 65 5.32 13.25 6.69
C GLU A 65 6.50 12.64 5.96
N LEU A 66 7.58 12.37 6.69
CA LEU A 66 8.60 11.43 6.24
C LEU A 66 8.15 10.02 6.59
N LYS A 67 8.10 9.10 5.62
CA LYS A 67 7.77 7.69 5.82
C LYS A 67 8.99 6.82 5.53
N TYR A 68 9.31 5.90 6.44
CA TYR A 68 10.44 4.98 6.30
C TYR A 68 9.96 3.58 5.93
N TYR A 69 10.55 3.00 4.89
CA TYR A 69 10.35 1.63 4.45
C TYR A 69 11.67 0.84 4.59
N PRO A 70 11.73 -0.18 5.47
CA PRO A 70 12.95 -0.96 5.70
C PRO A 70 13.19 -1.91 4.52
N GLN A 71 14.10 -1.54 3.62
CA GLN A 71 14.48 -2.38 2.48
C GLN A 71 16.00 -2.51 2.35
N PRO A 72 16.52 -3.69 1.97
CA PRO A 72 17.92 -3.81 1.63
C PRO A 72 18.28 -2.90 0.44
N LEU A 73 19.51 -2.40 0.41
CA LEU A 73 20.07 -1.70 -0.75
C LEU A 73 19.93 -2.53 -2.04
N LYS A 74 19.49 -1.87 -3.11
CA LYS A 74 19.45 -2.43 -4.49
C LYS A 74 20.52 -1.79 -5.36
N GLN A 75 20.83 -2.41 -6.50
CA GLN A 75 21.71 -1.80 -7.50
C GLN A 75 21.01 -0.61 -8.17
N GLY A 76 21.76 0.46 -8.48
CA GLY A 76 21.20 1.68 -9.07
C GLY A 76 20.42 2.56 -8.09
N TYR A 77 20.43 2.24 -6.80
CA TYR A 77 19.68 2.93 -5.75
C TYR A 77 20.17 4.37 -5.56
N ASN A 78 19.49 5.33 -6.19
CA ASN A 78 19.78 6.76 -6.17
C ASN A 78 18.54 7.64 -6.46
N TYR A 79 17.35 7.04 -6.46
CA TYR A 79 16.09 7.72 -6.78
C TYR A 79 15.34 8.21 -5.54
N ASP A 80 15.79 7.87 -4.33
CA ASP A 80 15.19 8.39 -3.11
C ASP A 80 15.54 9.87 -2.93
N VAL A 81 14.52 10.71 -3.07
CA VAL A 81 14.60 12.17 -3.10
C VAL A 81 14.84 12.75 -1.69
N VAL A 82 14.60 11.96 -0.64
CA VAL A 82 14.89 12.32 0.76
C VAL A 82 16.15 11.61 1.22
N ASP A 83 16.07 10.28 1.33
CA ASP A 83 17.11 9.45 1.93
C ASP A 83 16.85 7.94 1.71
N HIS A 84 17.82 7.05 1.91
CA HIS A 84 17.61 5.59 1.83
C HIS A 84 16.46 5.12 2.73
N GLY A 85 15.39 4.65 2.08
CA GLY A 85 14.20 4.14 2.72
C GLY A 85 13.20 5.23 3.13
N TRP A 86 13.54 6.52 3.04
CA TRP A 86 12.65 7.62 3.40
C TRP A 86 11.97 8.25 2.18
N ASN A 87 10.66 8.44 2.27
CA ASN A 87 9.83 9.09 1.26
C ASN A 87 8.92 10.15 1.87
N LEU A 88 8.45 11.11 1.05
CA LEU A 88 7.43 12.07 1.46
C LEU A 88 6.04 11.47 1.25
N SER A 89 5.16 11.59 2.25
CA SER A 89 3.77 11.10 2.18
C SER A 89 2.91 11.73 1.08
N ILE A 90 3.29 12.93 0.61
CA ILE A 90 2.55 13.67 -0.43
C ILE A 90 2.95 13.28 -1.86
N ASN A 91 3.87 12.33 -2.01
CA ASN A 91 4.26 11.80 -3.31
C ASN A 91 3.20 10.80 -3.78
N SER A 92 2.27 11.29 -4.59
CA SER A 92 1.29 10.45 -5.31
C SER A 92 1.69 10.33 -6.77
N CYS A 93 1.60 9.12 -7.31
CA CYS A 93 1.91 8.86 -8.71
C CYS A 93 0.97 7.81 -9.30
N ILE A 94 0.88 7.82 -10.63
CA ILE A 94 0.44 6.68 -11.41
C ILE A 94 1.68 6.09 -12.06
N SER A 95 1.91 4.80 -11.92
CA SER A 95 2.97 4.07 -12.62
C SER A 95 2.39 3.06 -13.60
N ARG A 96 3.16 2.65 -14.61
CA ARG A 96 2.77 1.56 -15.52
C ARG A 96 3.89 0.57 -15.79
N SER A 97 3.49 -0.67 -16.02
CA SER A 97 4.27 -1.70 -16.70
C SER A 97 3.74 -1.85 -18.12
N ILE A 98 4.63 -1.75 -19.12
CA ILE A 98 4.26 -1.93 -20.52
C ILE A 98 4.31 -3.42 -20.87
N GLU A 99 3.21 -3.97 -21.34
CA GLU A 99 3.09 -5.37 -21.74
C GLU A 99 3.13 -5.47 -23.28
N HIS A 100 4.22 -6.00 -23.85
CA HIS A 100 4.52 -6.00 -25.29
C HIS A 100 4.76 -4.61 -25.92
N CYS A 101 3.71 -3.79 -26.06
CA CYS A 101 3.77 -2.45 -26.66
C CYS A 101 2.86 -1.50 -25.87
N ALA A 102 3.17 -0.21 -25.86
CA ALA A 102 2.37 0.75 -25.09
C ALA A 102 0.94 0.86 -25.64
N ASP A 103 -0.06 0.73 -24.77
CA ASP A 103 -1.48 0.67 -25.16
C ASP A 103 -1.92 1.82 -26.08
N GLU A 104 -1.42 3.04 -25.83
CA GLU A 104 -1.81 4.23 -26.59
C GLU A 104 -1.42 4.16 -28.08
N GLU A 105 -0.40 3.37 -28.44
CA GLU A 105 0.06 3.19 -29.82
C GLU A 105 -0.96 2.43 -30.66
N LYS A 106 -1.75 1.56 -30.00
CA LYS A 106 -2.85 0.79 -30.59
C LYS A 106 -4.22 1.28 -30.15
N ASN A 107 -4.28 2.52 -29.67
CA ASN A 107 -5.53 3.16 -29.24
C ASN A 107 -6.28 2.34 -28.17
N PHE A 108 -5.54 1.69 -27.27
CA PHE A 108 -6.02 0.86 -26.15
C PHE A 108 -6.86 -0.35 -26.59
N ILE A 109 -6.55 -0.92 -27.76
CA ILE A 109 -7.19 -2.14 -28.25
C ILE A 109 -6.18 -3.27 -28.12
N VAL A 110 -6.55 -4.34 -27.41
CA VAL A 110 -5.81 -5.60 -27.46
C VAL A 110 -6.12 -6.31 -28.77
N GLU A 111 -5.07 -6.59 -29.53
CA GLU A 111 -5.12 -7.19 -30.86
C GLU A 111 -5.15 -8.72 -30.76
N GLU A 112 -5.92 -9.38 -31.62
CA GLU A 112 -5.83 -10.84 -31.75
C GLU A 112 -4.59 -11.23 -32.58
N PRO A 113 -3.80 -12.23 -32.15
CA PRO A 113 -2.66 -12.74 -32.92
C PRO A 113 -3.16 -13.42 -34.19
N THR A 114 -3.13 -12.68 -35.30
CA THR A 114 -3.57 -13.14 -36.63
C THR A 114 -2.41 -13.12 -37.64
N GLY A 115 -2.54 -13.87 -38.73
CA GLY A 115 -1.57 -13.90 -39.82
C GLY A 115 -0.52 -15.01 -39.76
N TYR A 116 0.55 -14.81 -40.52
CA TYR A 116 1.62 -15.77 -40.75
C TYR A 116 2.95 -15.04 -40.76
N TYR A 117 3.92 -15.48 -39.96
CA TYR A 117 5.23 -14.84 -39.86
C TYR A 117 6.36 -15.77 -40.28
N LYS A 118 7.24 -15.25 -41.12
CA LYS A 118 8.52 -15.85 -41.51
C LYS A 118 9.63 -14.91 -41.05
N ASP A 119 10.65 -15.44 -40.36
CA ASP A 119 11.85 -14.71 -39.93
C ASP A 119 11.56 -13.41 -39.14
N CYS A 120 10.61 -13.48 -38.20
CA CYS A 120 10.26 -12.36 -37.32
C CYS A 120 11.14 -12.38 -36.06
N GLY A 121 12.25 -11.63 -36.06
CA GLY A 121 13.14 -11.53 -34.89
C GLY A 121 12.51 -10.78 -33.71
N ASP A 122 12.00 -9.57 -33.95
CA ASP A 122 11.50 -8.63 -32.91
C ASP A 122 10.10 -8.05 -33.22
N CYS A 123 9.41 -8.58 -34.24
CA CYS A 123 8.19 -7.96 -34.79
C CYS A 123 6.98 -8.00 -33.84
N PHE A 124 6.97 -8.90 -32.85
CA PHE A 124 5.88 -9.00 -31.87
C PHE A 124 5.79 -7.79 -30.92
N LYS A 125 6.84 -6.96 -30.84
CA LYS A 125 6.84 -5.71 -30.07
C LYS A 125 5.99 -4.62 -30.71
N GLU A 126 5.56 -4.80 -31.97
CA GLU A 126 4.73 -3.84 -32.71
C GLU A 126 3.23 -4.06 -32.52
N PHE A 127 2.80 -5.05 -31.73
CA PHE A 127 1.40 -5.41 -31.54
C PHE A 127 1.02 -5.38 -30.07
N ASN A 128 -0.21 -4.92 -29.79
CA ASN A 128 -0.71 -4.85 -28.42
C ASN A 128 -1.42 -6.16 -28.04
N TYR A 129 -0.67 -7.12 -27.53
CA TYR A 129 -1.20 -8.45 -27.20
C TYR A 129 -1.68 -8.58 -25.75
N ALA A 130 -1.31 -7.64 -24.87
CA ALA A 130 -1.75 -7.62 -23.49
C ALA A 130 -1.88 -6.16 -23.01
N HIS A 131 -2.78 -5.91 -22.08
CA HIS A 131 -2.96 -4.56 -21.53
C HIS A 131 -1.73 -4.07 -20.76
N ASP A 132 -1.42 -2.77 -20.85
CA ASP A 132 -0.53 -2.15 -19.88
C ASP A 132 -1.16 -2.22 -18.48
N LEU A 133 -0.34 -2.58 -17.49
CA LEU A 133 -0.78 -2.62 -16.09
C LEU A 133 -0.43 -1.31 -15.41
N PHE A 134 -1.44 -0.53 -15.02
CA PHE A 134 -1.26 0.72 -14.30
C PHE A 134 -1.51 0.52 -12.80
N ASN A 135 -0.75 1.23 -11.95
CA ASN A 135 -1.01 1.37 -10.53
C ASN A 135 -1.18 2.87 -10.19
N ALA A 136 -2.22 3.22 -9.46
CA ALA A 136 -2.46 4.58 -8.97
C ALA A 136 -2.33 4.62 -7.45
N ILE A 137 -1.54 5.57 -6.93
CA ILE A 137 -1.45 5.91 -5.51
C ILE A 137 -2.05 7.30 -5.32
N LEU A 138 -3.15 7.41 -4.56
CA LEU A 138 -3.79 8.70 -4.29
C LEU A 138 -3.31 9.33 -2.98
N PRO A 139 -3.52 10.64 -2.75
CA PRO A 139 -3.07 11.32 -1.53
C PRO A 139 -3.72 10.82 -0.22
N ASP A 140 -4.82 10.07 -0.31
CA ASP A 140 -5.43 9.37 0.83
C ASP A 140 -4.64 8.12 1.28
N GLY A 141 -3.53 7.82 0.60
CA GLY A 141 -2.66 6.67 0.85
C GLY A 141 -3.16 5.37 0.23
N SER A 142 -4.32 5.37 -0.42
CA SER A 142 -4.82 4.20 -1.11
C SER A 142 -4.06 3.95 -2.41
N SER A 143 -3.95 2.67 -2.76
CA SER A 143 -3.40 2.22 -4.04
C SER A 143 -4.35 1.23 -4.71
N PHE A 144 -4.46 1.32 -6.04
CA PHE A 144 -5.22 0.37 -6.84
C PHE A 144 -4.61 0.25 -8.24
N ASP A 145 -4.72 -0.95 -8.80
CA ASP A 145 -4.33 -1.24 -10.17
C ASP A 145 -5.49 -0.93 -11.11
N PHE A 146 -5.20 -0.63 -12.37
CA PHE A 146 -6.20 -0.49 -13.41
C PHE A 146 -5.66 -0.80 -14.81
N ILE A 147 -6.56 -1.14 -15.71
CA ILE A 147 -6.31 -1.27 -17.16
C ILE A 147 -7.22 -0.31 -17.92
N ILE A 148 -6.88 -0.07 -19.18
CA ILE A 148 -7.63 0.82 -20.09
C ILE A 148 -8.01 0.03 -21.34
N ASP A 149 -9.31 -0.04 -21.61
CA ASP A 149 -9.87 -0.65 -22.81
C ASP A 149 -10.50 0.40 -23.70
N ASN A 150 -10.32 0.31 -25.01
CA ASN A 150 -11.16 1.05 -25.96
C ASN A 150 -12.31 0.20 -26.47
N ILE A 151 -13.51 0.45 -25.93
CA ILE A 151 -14.72 -0.26 -26.32
C ILE A 151 -15.59 0.68 -27.16
N ASN A 152 -15.72 0.37 -28.45
CA ASN A 152 -16.54 1.13 -29.41
C ASN A 152 -16.21 2.64 -29.47
N GLY A 153 -14.93 3.00 -29.33
CA GLY A 153 -14.46 4.39 -29.40
C GLY A 153 -14.52 5.15 -28.07
N SER A 154 -14.85 4.48 -26.96
CA SER A 154 -14.81 5.05 -25.61
C SER A 154 -13.81 4.30 -24.74
N LEU A 155 -12.93 5.04 -24.09
CA LEU A 155 -12.03 4.46 -23.08
C LEU A 155 -12.83 4.04 -21.85
N LYS A 156 -12.60 2.80 -21.41
CA LYS A 156 -13.16 2.21 -20.19
C LYS A 156 -12.00 1.87 -19.28
N PHE A 157 -12.11 2.31 -18.04
CA PHE A 157 -11.13 2.05 -16.99
C PHE A 157 -11.69 0.96 -16.08
N THR A 158 -10.94 -0.14 -15.93
CA THR A 158 -11.31 -1.22 -15.01
C THR A 158 -10.32 -1.20 -13.85
N THR A 159 -10.80 -0.98 -12.63
CA THR A 159 -9.97 -0.83 -11.42
C THR A 159 -9.99 -2.10 -10.55
N SER A 160 -8.87 -2.33 -9.84
CA SER A 160 -8.79 -3.30 -8.74
C SER A 160 -9.39 -2.72 -7.46
N ASN A 161 -9.69 -3.58 -6.48
CA ASN A 161 -10.26 -3.22 -5.18
C ASN A 161 -11.62 -2.50 -5.21
N GLY A 162 -12.25 -2.36 -6.40
CA GLY A 162 -13.61 -1.85 -6.59
C GLY A 162 -13.81 -0.39 -6.18
N ARG A 163 -12.73 0.41 -6.17
CA ARG A 163 -12.88 1.87 -6.04
C ARG A 163 -13.78 2.41 -7.14
N SER A 164 -14.73 3.26 -6.75
CA SER A 164 -15.71 3.87 -7.64
C SER A 164 -15.24 5.26 -8.09
N VAL A 165 -13.99 5.30 -8.57
CA VAL A 165 -13.37 6.51 -9.13
C VAL A 165 -13.85 6.76 -10.56
N LYS A 166 -13.86 8.03 -10.98
CA LYS A 166 -13.95 8.39 -12.42
C LYS A 166 -12.57 8.70 -12.94
N MET A 167 -12.23 8.18 -14.12
CA MET A 167 -10.90 8.30 -14.70
C MET A 167 -10.98 8.78 -16.14
N SER A 168 -9.96 9.52 -16.56
CA SER A 168 -9.72 9.90 -17.95
C SER A 168 -8.23 10.17 -18.14
N CYS A 169 -7.74 10.03 -19.36
CA CYS A 169 -6.38 10.37 -19.72
C CYS A 169 -6.35 11.25 -20.99
N ASN A 170 -5.32 12.08 -21.12
CA ASN A 170 -5.01 12.79 -22.35
C ASN A 170 -3.83 12.10 -23.03
N TYR A 171 -3.99 11.62 -24.26
CA TYR A 171 -2.98 10.83 -24.94
C TYR A 171 -2.83 11.22 -26.42
N THR A 172 -1.66 10.90 -26.98
CA THR A 172 -1.38 10.81 -28.41
C THR A 172 -1.02 9.36 -28.73
N PRO A 173 -0.92 8.96 -30.01
CA PRO A 173 -0.50 7.61 -30.39
C PRO A 173 0.94 7.22 -29.98
N THR A 174 1.62 8.04 -29.19
CA THR A 174 3.03 7.84 -28.79
C THR A 174 3.27 8.13 -27.31
N ASN A 175 2.27 8.63 -26.59
CA ASN A 175 2.42 8.96 -25.17
C ASN A 175 1.07 9.26 -24.51
N ILE A 176 0.93 8.89 -23.24
CA ILE A 176 -0.10 9.43 -22.36
C ILE A 176 0.49 10.64 -21.63
N SER A 177 -0.07 11.82 -21.87
CA SER A 177 0.44 13.09 -21.31
C SER A 177 -0.03 13.36 -19.88
N SER A 178 -1.23 12.90 -19.53
CA SER A 178 -1.78 13.10 -18.19
C SER A 178 -2.95 12.17 -17.90
N PHE A 179 -3.19 11.97 -16.59
CA PHE A 179 -4.38 11.33 -16.05
C PHE A 179 -5.14 12.30 -15.16
N VAL A 180 -6.45 12.10 -15.12
CA VAL A 180 -7.36 12.75 -14.19
C VAL A 180 -8.18 11.68 -13.49
N ILE A 181 -8.12 11.66 -12.16
CA ILE A 181 -8.88 10.75 -11.31
C ILE A 181 -9.77 11.58 -10.39
N THR A 182 -11.08 11.34 -10.40
CA THR A 182 -12.01 11.92 -9.43
C THR A 182 -12.44 10.84 -8.44
N ASP A 183 -12.16 11.05 -7.15
CA ASP A 183 -12.55 10.12 -6.10
C ASP A 183 -14.05 10.17 -5.77
N GLU A 184 -14.47 9.31 -4.86
CA GLU A 184 -15.86 9.13 -4.42
C GLU A 184 -16.39 10.33 -3.61
N ASN A 185 -15.52 11.24 -3.17
CA ASN A 185 -15.90 12.52 -2.56
C ASN A 185 -16.01 13.64 -3.59
N GLY A 186 -15.68 13.39 -4.86
CA GLY A 186 -15.63 14.39 -5.93
C GLY A 186 -14.33 15.20 -5.97
N VAL A 187 -13.30 14.82 -5.22
CA VAL A 187 -11.97 15.45 -5.30
C VAL A 187 -11.28 14.96 -6.56
N LYS A 188 -10.76 15.89 -7.35
CA LYS A 188 -10.13 15.61 -8.63
C LYS A 188 -8.62 15.76 -8.53
N TYR A 189 -7.91 14.69 -8.83
CA TYR A 189 -6.46 14.59 -8.89
C TYR A 189 -6.00 14.61 -10.34
N THR A 190 -5.05 15.47 -10.68
CA THR A 190 -4.43 15.52 -12.01
C THR A 190 -2.97 15.12 -11.90
N PHE A 191 -2.57 14.15 -12.72
CA PHE A 191 -1.20 13.65 -12.83
C PHE A 191 -0.69 14.00 -14.22
N SER A 192 0.31 14.89 -14.34
CA SER A 192 0.75 15.42 -15.64
C SER A 192 2.26 15.54 -15.80
N GLU A 193 3.01 15.34 -14.74
CA GLU A 193 4.47 15.42 -14.78
C GLU A 193 5.01 14.01 -14.96
N GLY A 194 5.32 13.66 -16.20
CA GLY A 194 5.75 12.33 -16.59
C GLY A 194 7.25 12.08 -16.41
N ASP A 195 7.60 10.90 -15.90
CA ASP A 195 8.97 10.39 -15.85
C ASP A 195 9.22 9.43 -17.01
N ILE A 196 10.47 9.39 -17.47
CA ILE A 196 10.91 8.49 -18.54
C ILE A 196 11.84 7.44 -17.93
N TYR A 197 11.60 6.19 -18.27
CA TYR A 197 12.43 5.04 -17.92
C TYR A 197 12.63 4.18 -19.16
N GLY A 198 13.87 3.78 -19.41
CA GLY A 198 14.16 2.88 -20.52
C GLY A 198 15.64 2.63 -20.71
N PRO A 199 16.00 1.68 -21.60
CA PRO A 199 17.38 1.46 -21.99
C PRO A 199 18.00 2.73 -22.59
N ALA A 200 19.25 3.05 -22.20
CA ALA A 200 19.92 4.32 -22.47
C ALA A 200 20.12 4.65 -23.96
N GLU A 201 19.93 3.67 -24.85
CA GLU A 201 20.06 3.80 -26.30
C GLU A 201 18.71 3.92 -27.04
N LEU A 202 17.58 3.63 -26.38
CA LEU A 202 16.22 3.73 -26.94
C LEU A 202 15.36 4.52 -25.94
N TYR A 203 15.29 5.84 -26.09
CA TYR A 203 14.26 6.61 -25.39
C TYR A 203 12.90 6.23 -25.98
N TYR A 204 12.14 5.38 -25.28
CA TYR A 204 10.71 5.33 -25.47
C TYR A 204 10.16 6.69 -25.02
N ASN A 205 9.46 7.40 -25.91
CA ASN A 205 8.81 8.68 -25.58
C ASN A 205 7.60 8.49 -24.64
N ASN A 206 7.31 7.24 -24.31
CA ASN A 206 6.23 6.75 -23.48
C ASN A 206 6.59 6.96 -22.00
N PHE A 207 5.85 7.82 -21.30
CA PHE A 207 6.02 7.99 -19.86
C PHE A 207 5.64 6.70 -19.13
N VAL A 208 6.38 6.32 -18.09
CA VAL A 208 6.06 5.13 -17.27
C VAL A 208 5.54 5.50 -15.88
N SER A 209 5.60 6.78 -15.53
CA SER A 209 5.12 7.32 -14.27
C SER A 209 4.61 8.74 -14.51
N TRP A 210 3.54 9.13 -13.83
CA TRP A 210 2.99 10.48 -13.80
C TRP A 210 2.80 10.90 -12.34
N THR A 211 3.45 11.98 -11.96
CA THR A 211 3.35 12.52 -10.59
C THR A 211 2.19 13.53 -10.48
N LEU A 212 1.62 13.61 -9.28
CA LEU A 212 0.50 14.50 -8.97
C LEU A 212 0.91 15.96 -9.16
N SER A 213 0.19 16.70 -10.00
CA SER A 213 0.46 18.11 -10.30
C SER A 213 -0.61 19.05 -9.74
N ARG A 214 -1.84 18.55 -9.52
CA ARG A 214 -2.97 19.39 -9.11
C ARG A 214 -4.06 18.60 -8.39
N ILE A 215 -4.63 19.20 -7.34
CA ILE A 215 -5.84 18.75 -6.64
C ILE A 215 -6.90 19.84 -6.73
N ASP A 216 -8.06 19.52 -7.30
CA ASP A 216 -9.26 20.37 -7.29
C ASP A 216 -10.29 19.79 -6.32
N LEU A 217 -10.75 20.62 -5.37
CA LEU A 217 -11.78 20.22 -4.41
C LEU A 217 -13.18 20.47 -5.00
N PRO A 218 -14.19 19.63 -4.68
CA PRO A 218 -15.55 19.79 -5.19
C PRO A 218 -16.24 21.08 -4.73
N PHE A 219 -15.71 21.71 -3.67
CA PHE A 219 -16.26 22.89 -3.01
C PHE A 219 -15.34 24.12 -3.08
N SER A 220 -14.29 24.08 -3.91
CA SER A 220 -13.36 25.20 -4.08
C SER A 220 -12.94 25.37 -5.52
N ASN A 221 -12.70 26.61 -5.93
CA ASN A 221 -12.08 26.96 -7.21
C ASN A 221 -10.58 27.23 -7.08
N GLU A 222 -10.04 27.19 -5.86
CA GLU A 222 -8.62 27.30 -5.59
C GLU A 222 -8.01 25.89 -5.53
N PRO A 223 -7.15 25.50 -6.47
CA PRO A 223 -6.49 24.20 -6.42
C PRO A 223 -5.33 24.18 -5.44
N ILE A 224 -4.92 22.97 -5.04
CA ILE A 224 -3.58 22.70 -4.52
C ILE A 224 -2.70 22.36 -5.72
N LEU A 225 -1.59 23.05 -5.91
CA LEU A 225 -0.70 22.89 -7.06
C LEU A 225 0.66 22.36 -6.62
N PHE A 226 1.22 21.43 -7.40
CA PHE A 226 2.50 20.78 -7.18
C PHE A 226 3.42 21.10 -8.37
N TYR A 227 4.63 21.56 -8.08
CA TYR A 227 5.58 22.03 -9.10
C TYR A 227 6.85 21.19 -9.11
N TYR A 228 7.30 20.80 -10.30
CA TYR A 228 8.44 19.92 -10.49
C TYR A 228 9.49 20.50 -11.44
N ASN A 229 10.25 21.49 -10.96
CA ASN A 229 11.15 22.29 -11.80
C ASN A 229 12.62 21.78 -11.84
N LYS A 230 12.91 20.65 -11.20
CA LYS A 230 14.23 20.01 -11.17
C LYS A 230 14.13 18.57 -11.68
N LEU A 231 15.22 18.01 -12.21
CA LEU A 231 15.25 16.62 -12.66
C LEU A 231 16.51 15.88 -12.20
N ILE A 232 16.39 14.57 -12.02
CA ILE A 232 17.50 13.64 -11.85
C ILE A 232 17.59 12.82 -13.12
N ASP A 233 18.81 12.62 -13.62
CA ASP A 233 19.12 11.73 -14.74
C ASP A 233 20.25 10.82 -14.29
N ASN A 234 19.98 9.52 -14.26
CA ASN A 234 20.94 8.53 -13.81
C ASN A 234 20.84 7.28 -14.67
N LYS A 235 22.01 6.68 -14.93
CA LYS A 235 22.20 5.51 -15.76
C LYS A 235 22.77 4.39 -14.91
N TYR A 236 22.11 3.25 -14.85
CA TYR A 236 22.61 2.07 -14.16
C TYR A 236 22.32 0.81 -14.98
N GLY A 237 23.24 -0.14 -14.98
CA GLY A 237 23.10 -1.40 -15.69
C GLY A 237 23.56 -2.55 -14.80
N ASN A 238 22.94 -3.72 -14.98
CA ASN A 238 23.29 -4.94 -14.27
C ASN A 238 23.76 -6.00 -15.27
N VAL A 239 24.74 -6.80 -14.86
CA VAL A 239 25.07 -8.03 -15.58
C VAL A 239 24.30 -9.14 -14.89
N GLU A 240 23.39 -9.80 -15.62
CA GLU A 240 22.71 -10.99 -15.13
C GLU A 240 23.15 -12.17 -15.96
N ASN A 241 23.56 -13.25 -15.31
CA ASN A 241 23.91 -14.46 -16.05
C ASN A 241 22.65 -15.23 -16.42
N ASN A 242 22.66 -15.76 -17.64
CA ASN A 242 21.65 -16.68 -18.13
C ASN A 242 22.35 -17.98 -18.55
N ILE A 243 21.73 -19.11 -18.22
CA ILE A 243 22.20 -20.41 -18.68
C ILE A 243 21.23 -20.91 -19.74
N HIS A 244 21.76 -21.12 -20.94
CA HIS A 244 21.03 -21.66 -22.07
C HIS A 244 21.42 -23.13 -22.27
N LEU A 245 20.46 -24.03 -22.08
CA LEU A 245 20.60 -25.47 -22.34
C LEU A 245 19.77 -25.85 -23.57
N TRP A 246 20.35 -26.64 -24.46
CA TRP A 246 19.70 -27.16 -25.65
C TRP A 246 20.13 -28.61 -25.86
N ASP A 247 19.17 -29.47 -26.18
CA ASP A 247 19.43 -30.83 -26.68
C ASP A 247 18.54 -31.13 -27.90
N SER A 248 19.10 -31.81 -28.88
CA SER A 248 18.38 -32.17 -30.11
C SER A 248 18.90 -33.44 -30.74
N TYR A 249 17.97 -34.31 -31.11
CA TYR A 249 18.27 -35.50 -31.89
C TYR A 249 17.70 -35.38 -33.30
N PHE A 250 18.57 -35.10 -34.27
CA PHE A 250 18.38 -35.31 -35.69
C PHE A 250 19.59 -36.08 -36.24
N PRO A 251 19.49 -36.78 -37.39
CA PRO A 251 20.61 -37.52 -37.98
C PRO A 251 21.92 -36.73 -38.17
N ASP A 252 21.88 -35.39 -38.14
CA ASP A 252 23.01 -34.49 -38.40
C ASP A 252 23.21 -33.36 -37.33
N SER A 253 22.57 -33.42 -36.15
CA SER A 253 22.68 -32.37 -35.12
C SER A 253 23.64 -32.73 -33.97
N SER A 254 24.28 -31.71 -33.38
CA SER A 254 25.11 -31.83 -32.18
C SER A 254 24.44 -31.15 -30.98
N ASP A 255 24.51 -31.74 -29.79
CA ASP A 255 24.01 -31.10 -28.57
C ASP A 255 24.92 -29.93 -28.16
N TYR A 256 24.33 -28.86 -27.61
CA TYR A 256 25.03 -27.61 -27.35
C TYR A 256 24.58 -26.98 -26.02
N ILE A 257 25.55 -26.82 -25.10
CA ILE A 257 25.38 -26.12 -23.82
C ILE A 257 26.22 -24.85 -23.88
N ALA A 258 25.58 -23.69 -23.71
CA ALA A 258 26.29 -22.41 -23.69
C ALA A 258 25.85 -21.53 -22.52
N PRO A 259 26.72 -21.32 -21.53
CA PRO A 259 26.54 -20.21 -20.61
C PRO A 259 26.76 -18.89 -21.35
N SER A 260 25.82 -17.94 -21.24
CA SER A 260 26.02 -16.58 -21.76
C SER A 260 25.67 -15.54 -20.70
N PRO A 261 26.54 -14.55 -20.43
CA PRO A 261 26.12 -13.38 -19.68
C PRO A 261 25.06 -12.63 -20.49
N VAL A 262 23.97 -12.25 -19.85
CA VAL A 262 22.99 -11.32 -20.41
C VAL A 262 23.25 -9.96 -19.77
N PHE A 263 23.77 -9.05 -20.57
CA PHE A 263 23.88 -7.66 -20.15
C PHE A 263 22.48 -7.07 -20.18
N THR A 264 21.93 -6.74 -19.01
CA THR A 264 20.77 -5.85 -19.00
C THR A 264 21.26 -4.50 -19.53
N PRO A 265 20.58 -3.90 -20.52
CA PRO A 265 20.99 -2.61 -21.04
C PRO A 265 21.04 -1.61 -19.89
N PHE A 266 21.98 -0.66 -19.95
CA PHE A 266 21.97 0.45 -18.99
C PHE A 266 20.61 1.12 -19.04
N LEU A 267 19.86 1.04 -17.95
CA LEU A 267 18.61 1.73 -17.79
C LEU A 267 18.93 3.17 -17.43
N SER A 268 18.29 4.10 -18.13
CA SER A 268 18.27 5.50 -17.77
C SER A 268 16.91 5.79 -17.15
N TYR A 269 16.90 6.43 -16.00
CA TYR A 269 15.69 7.10 -15.51
C TYR A 269 15.91 8.60 -15.52
N ARG A 270 14.90 9.31 -16.01
CA ARG A 270 14.81 10.76 -15.89
C ARG A 270 13.55 11.09 -15.11
N MET A 271 13.74 11.52 -13.87
CA MET A 271 12.66 11.79 -12.92
C MET A 271 12.60 13.27 -12.58
N LYS A 272 11.40 13.84 -12.50
CA LYS A 272 11.21 15.21 -12.03
C LYS A 272 11.04 15.24 -10.51
N LEU A 273 11.65 16.24 -9.86
CA LEU A 273 11.64 16.38 -8.40
C LEU A 273 10.61 17.41 -7.95
N LEU A 274 9.83 17.09 -6.92
CA LEU A 274 8.89 18.03 -6.30
C LEU A 274 9.67 19.20 -5.69
N THR A 275 9.44 20.41 -6.21
CA THR A 275 10.13 21.64 -5.81
C THR A 275 9.27 22.57 -4.96
N SER A 276 7.96 22.60 -5.18
CA SER A 276 7.05 23.34 -4.30
C SER A 276 5.61 22.84 -4.38
N VAL A 277 4.86 23.10 -3.31
CA VAL A 277 3.40 22.94 -3.25
C VAL A 277 2.77 24.27 -2.84
N THR A 278 1.72 24.71 -3.55
CA THR A 278 1.04 25.97 -3.24
C THR A 278 -0.47 25.79 -3.08
N TYR A 279 -1.05 26.43 -2.08
CA TYR A 279 -2.50 26.44 -1.84
C TYR A 279 -2.87 27.65 -0.98
N ASN A 280 -4.00 28.33 -1.28
CA ASN A 280 -4.57 29.42 -0.46
C ASN A 280 -3.55 30.48 0.07
N GLY A 281 -2.58 30.84 -0.78
CA GLY A 281 -1.48 31.78 -0.46
C GLY A 281 -0.34 31.23 0.41
N THR A 282 -0.40 29.95 0.78
CA THR A 282 0.70 29.21 1.41
C THR A 282 1.56 28.54 0.35
N THR A 283 2.88 28.56 0.52
CA THR A 283 3.87 27.88 -0.32
C THR A 283 4.75 26.99 0.56
N ILE A 284 4.89 25.72 0.19
CA ILE A 284 5.84 24.78 0.76
C ILE A 284 6.96 24.59 -0.26
N ASN A 285 8.18 24.99 0.05
CA ASN A 285 9.34 24.83 -0.82
C ASN A 285 10.18 23.63 -0.38
N PHE A 286 10.62 22.83 -1.34
CA PHE A 286 11.54 21.71 -1.15
C PHE A 286 12.89 22.08 -1.77
N ASN A 287 13.82 22.48 -0.90
CA ASN A 287 15.15 22.91 -1.29
C ASN A 287 16.08 21.70 -1.33
N TYR A 288 16.77 21.55 -2.44
CA TYR A 288 17.63 20.41 -2.74
C TYR A 288 19.10 20.77 -2.59
N ALA A 289 19.91 19.84 -2.08
CA ALA A 289 21.33 20.05 -1.85
C ALA A 289 22.13 20.34 -3.13
N ASN A 290 21.78 19.70 -4.26
CA ASN A 290 22.33 20.07 -5.57
C ASN A 290 21.35 20.98 -6.33
N GLU A 291 21.84 22.12 -6.80
CA GLU A 291 21.05 23.13 -7.51
C GLU A 291 21.15 23.03 -9.05
N THR A 292 21.97 22.13 -9.60
CA THR A 292 22.05 21.94 -11.05
C THR A 292 20.82 21.22 -11.62
N SER A 293 20.30 21.66 -12.77
CA SER A 293 19.08 21.11 -13.37
C SER A 293 19.13 19.61 -13.66
N PRO A 294 20.23 19.04 -14.18
CA PRO A 294 20.50 17.60 -14.09
C PRO A 294 21.56 17.31 -13.01
N SER A 295 21.26 16.38 -12.12
CA SER A 295 22.24 15.77 -11.20
C SER A 295 21.96 14.27 -11.11
N ALA A 296 23.00 13.44 -11.11
CA ALA A 296 22.87 11.99 -10.93
C ALA A 296 22.49 11.59 -9.49
N LYS A 297 22.53 12.55 -8.55
CA LYS A 297 22.06 12.41 -7.18
C LYS A 297 21.54 13.74 -6.65
N ASN A 298 20.41 13.73 -5.96
CA ASN A 298 19.95 14.89 -5.20
C ASN A 298 19.19 14.44 -3.96
N TYR A 299 19.12 15.29 -2.94
CA TYR A 299 18.29 15.06 -1.76
C TYR A 299 17.77 16.37 -1.21
N ILE A 300 16.64 16.33 -0.50
CA ILE A 300 16.06 17.51 0.14
C ILE A 300 16.93 17.88 1.35
N SER A 301 17.50 19.09 1.32
CA SER A 301 18.29 19.64 2.43
C SER A 301 17.45 20.50 3.37
N ASN A 302 16.37 21.10 2.85
CA ASN A 302 15.55 22.02 3.61
C ASN A 302 14.11 22.09 3.07
N ILE A 303 13.13 22.16 3.97
CA ILE A 303 11.72 22.36 3.64
C ILE A 303 11.24 23.65 4.33
N GLN A 304 10.67 24.57 3.56
CA GLN A 304 10.17 25.85 4.08
C GLN A 304 8.68 25.97 3.85
N VAL A 305 7.93 26.24 4.91
CA VAL A 305 6.52 26.60 4.82
C VAL A 305 6.39 28.10 4.99
N ILE A 306 5.80 28.76 3.99
CA ILE A 306 5.66 30.20 3.91
C ILE A 306 4.18 30.53 3.73
N ASP A 307 3.61 31.31 4.65
CA ASP A 307 2.28 31.92 4.50
C ASP A 307 2.40 33.42 4.79
N SER A 308 2.56 34.21 3.74
CA SER A 308 2.94 35.64 3.79
C SER A 308 4.33 35.93 4.40
N SER A 309 4.81 35.06 5.30
CA SER A 309 6.13 35.03 5.93
C SER A 309 6.50 33.57 6.24
N LEU A 310 7.77 33.32 6.58
CA LEU A 310 8.23 31.99 6.97
C LEU A 310 7.54 31.56 8.27
N ILE A 311 6.80 30.46 8.23
CA ILE A 311 6.09 29.92 9.42
C ILE A 311 6.77 28.70 10.02
N LYS A 312 7.47 27.91 9.19
CA LYS A 312 8.17 26.70 9.61
C LYS A 312 9.36 26.43 8.69
N ASN A 313 10.50 26.10 9.28
CA ASN A 313 11.71 25.71 8.57
C ASN A 313 12.18 24.35 9.08
N ILE A 314 12.40 23.41 8.17
CA ILE A 314 12.79 22.04 8.48
C ILE A 314 14.11 21.76 7.77
N ASP A 315 15.18 21.64 8.54
CA ASP A 315 16.52 21.36 8.02
C ASP A 315 16.78 19.85 8.11
N LEU A 316 17.17 19.23 6.99
CA LEU A 316 17.52 17.80 6.91
C LEU A 316 19.04 17.66 6.80
N PHE A 317 19.65 16.98 7.78
CA PHE A 317 21.08 16.75 7.84
C PHE A 317 21.41 15.35 7.34
N ILE A 318 21.76 15.30 6.05
CA ILE A 318 22.08 14.07 5.32
C ILE A 318 23.60 13.88 5.31
N TYR A 319 24.06 12.67 5.59
CA TYR A 319 25.43 12.24 5.30
C TYR A 319 25.41 11.23 4.14
N THR A 320 26.53 11.10 3.44
CA THR A 320 26.61 10.23 2.27
C THR A 320 27.75 9.24 2.38
N GLN A 321 27.52 8.01 1.94
CA GLN A 321 28.53 6.97 1.86
C GLN A 321 28.56 6.36 0.47
N ASN A 322 29.75 6.16 -0.08
CA ASN A 322 29.91 5.52 -1.38
C ASN A 322 29.82 4.00 -1.22
N VAL A 323 28.98 3.38 -2.05
CA VAL A 323 28.81 1.95 -2.15
C VAL A 323 29.29 1.49 -3.53
N THR A 324 30.21 0.54 -3.57
CA THR A 324 30.72 -0.04 -4.81
C THR A 324 30.08 -1.40 -5.07
N SER A 325 29.57 -1.63 -6.28
CA SER A 325 29.08 -2.93 -6.77
C SER A 325 29.53 -3.18 -8.21
N SER A 326 29.12 -4.30 -8.82
CA SER A 326 29.41 -4.63 -10.21
C SER A 326 28.91 -3.57 -11.22
N GLY A 327 27.88 -2.79 -10.85
CA GLY A 327 27.35 -1.69 -11.65
C GLY A 327 28.05 -0.34 -11.48
N GLY A 328 29.08 -0.26 -10.63
CA GLY A 328 29.83 0.97 -10.35
C GLY A 328 29.74 1.44 -8.91
N THR A 329 30.26 2.64 -8.65
CA THR A 329 30.21 3.26 -7.32
C THR A 329 29.12 4.31 -7.26
N VAL A 330 28.21 4.15 -6.30
CA VAL A 330 27.02 4.98 -6.13
C VAL A 330 26.99 5.56 -4.71
N PRO A 331 26.78 6.88 -4.54
CA PRO A 331 26.66 7.49 -3.23
C PRO A 331 25.27 7.28 -2.62
N VAL A 332 25.16 6.53 -1.53
CA VAL A 332 23.94 6.39 -0.72
C VAL A 332 23.81 7.59 0.24
N ALA A 333 22.61 8.11 0.42
CA ALA A 333 22.30 9.11 1.45
C ALA A 333 21.84 8.39 2.73
N LEU A 334 22.09 8.99 3.90
CA LEU A 334 21.48 8.65 5.19
C LEU A 334 21.12 9.92 5.98
N LEU A 335 19.90 10.01 6.51
CA LEU A 335 19.37 11.13 7.29
C LEU A 335 19.81 11.02 8.73
N GLY A 336 20.87 11.73 9.12
CA GLY A 336 21.39 11.68 10.48
C GLY A 336 20.53 12.43 11.48
N SER A 337 20.00 13.60 11.10
CA SER A 337 19.06 14.35 11.94
C SER A 337 18.17 15.26 11.12
N LEU A 338 17.04 15.66 11.70
CA LEU A 338 16.21 16.74 11.19
C LEU A 338 15.90 17.74 12.29
N GLN A 339 15.90 19.02 11.95
CA GLN A 339 15.62 20.11 12.87
C GLN A 339 14.39 20.89 12.41
N VAL A 340 13.41 21.04 13.29
CA VAL A 340 12.21 21.85 13.04
C VAL A 340 12.30 23.14 13.85
N LYS A 341 12.25 24.26 13.14
CA LYS A 341 12.25 25.63 13.67
C LYS A 341 10.93 26.31 13.31
N GLY A 342 10.39 27.06 14.26
CA GLY A 342 9.20 27.87 14.06
C GLY A 342 9.54 29.18 13.35
N SER A 343 8.64 30.15 13.47
CA SER A 343 8.80 31.46 12.83
C SER A 343 9.62 32.45 13.66
N GLU A 344 9.80 32.21 14.96
CA GLU A 344 10.44 33.20 15.84
C GLU A 344 11.98 33.05 15.81
N PRO A 345 12.75 34.15 15.73
CA PRO A 345 14.21 34.10 15.65
C PRO A 345 14.91 33.35 16.78
N ASN A 346 14.26 33.26 17.95
CA ASN A 346 14.79 32.64 19.16
C ASN A 346 14.15 31.27 19.46
N ASP A 347 13.35 30.72 18.55
CA ASP A 347 12.76 29.38 18.73
C ASP A 347 13.87 28.34 18.87
N THR A 348 13.82 27.57 19.95
CA THR A 348 14.76 26.45 20.13
C THR A 348 14.39 25.36 19.11
N PRO A 349 15.30 24.94 18.23
CA PRO A 349 15.00 23.92 17.24
C PRO A 349 14.67 22.60 17.92
N LEU A 350 13.64 21.93 17.42
CA LEU A 350 13.29 20.60 17.87
C LEU A 350 13.94 19.57 16.94
N ILE A 351 14.76 18.69 17.51
CA ILE A 351 15.69 17.85 16.76
C ILE A 351 15.29 16.37 16.89
N HIS A 352 15.06 15.70 15.77
CA HIS A 352 15.09 14.24 15.74
C HIS A 352 16.46 13.78 15.28
N THR A 353 17.03 12.79 15.94
CA THR A 353 18.30 12.16 15.54
C THR A 353 18.02 10.70 15.19
N LEU A 354 18.62 10.23 14.10
CA LEU A 354 18.39 8.89 13.58
C LEU A 354 19.71 8.11 13.56
N GLN A 355 19.63 6.81 13.83
CA GLN A 355 20.77 5.90 13.76
C GLN A 355 20.42 4.70 12.89
N TYR A 356 21.42 4.16 12.20
CA TYR A 356 21.27 3.11 11.22
C TYR A 356 22.30 2.00 11.46
N THR A 357 22.07 0.81 10.93
CA THR A 357 23.11 -0.21 10.78
C THR A 357 24.24 0.31 9.88
N SER A 358 25.42 -0.29 9.96
CA SER A 358 26.52 0.06 9.06
C SER A 358 26.15 -0.24 7.60
N ILE A 359 26.66 0.55 6.65
CA ILE A 359 26.64 0.22 5.22
C ILE A 359 27.99 -0.39 4.82
N ALA A 360 27.94 -1.50 4.07
CA ALA A 360 29.12 -2.10 3.48
C ALA A 360 29.66 -1.25 2.32
N ASN A 361 30.98 -1.06 2.26
CA ASN A 361 31.60 -0.27 1.20
C ASN A 361 31.61 -0.98 -0.15
N THR A 362 31.50 -2.32 -0.17
CA THR A 362 31.60 -3.12 -1.40
C THR A 362 30.67 -4.32 -1.34
N PHE A 363 29.86 -4.47 -2.37
CA PHE A 363 28.97 -5.61 -2.61
C PHE A 363 29.48 -6.42 -3.80
N SER A 364 29.46 -7.74 -3.70
CA SER A 364 30.06 -8.66 -4.68
C SER A 364 29.06 -9.31 -5.63
N GLY A 365 27.77 -8.96 -5.53
CA GLY A 365 26.69 -9.51 -6.35
C GLY A 365 25.31 -9.08 -5.88
N THR A 366 24.29 -9.83 -6.28
CA THR A 366 22.90 -9.68 -5.83
C THR A 366 22.31 -11.00 -5.35
N ASP A 367 21.35 -10.96 -4.43
CA ASP A 367 20.56 -12.13 -4.03
C ASP A 367 19.55 -12.54 -5.13
N TYR A 368 18.70 -13.54 -4.87
CA TYR A 368 17.66 -13.96 -5.84
C TYR A 368 16.62 -12.86 -6.15
N TRP A 369 16.37 -11.96 -5.19
CA TRP A 369 15.40 -10.85 -5.30
C TRP A 369 16.00 -9.59 -5.93
N GLY A 370 17.30 -9.57 -6.19
CA GLY A 370 18.01 -8.44 -6.81
C GLY A 370 18.52 -7.40 -5.81
N TYR A 371 18.51 -7.68 -4.51
CA TYR A 371 19.15 -6.85 -3.50
C TYR A 371 20.66 -7.06 -3.54
N LEU A 372 21.44 -6.01 -3.25
CA LEU A 372 22.89 -6.11 -3.20
C LEU A 372 23.32 -7.11 -2.13
N ASN A 373 24.34 -7.91 -2.42
CA ASN A 373 24.84 -8.92 -1.49
C ASN A 373 26.35 -8.78 -1.24
N ASN A 374 26.73 -8.88 0.03
CA ASN A 374 28.12 -8.77 0.48
C ASN A 374 28.87 -10.12 0.40
N ASP A 375 28.15 -11.24 0.23
CA ASP A 375 28.76 -12.55 0.11
C ASP A 375 29.43 -12.77 -1.27
N ARG A 376 30.46 -13.63 -1.28
CA ARG A 376 31.44 -13.84 -2.37
C ARG A 376 30.82 -13.88 -3.78
N TYR A 377 31.48 -13.23 -4.75
CA TYR A 377 31.24 -13.23 -6.22
C TYR A 377 30.12 -14.17 -6.70
N SER A 378 28.87 -13.74 -6.60
CA SER A 378 27.68 -14.56 -6.88
C SER A 378 27.05 -14.24 -8.24
N ASP A 379 27.85 -14.25 -9.31
CA ASP A 379 27.33 -13.93 -10.63
C ASP A 379 26.45 -15.08 -11.20
N GLY A 380 26.46 -16.28 -10.63
CA GLY A 380 25.70 -17.45 -11.15
C GLY A 380 24.17 -17.31 -11.08
N VAL A 381 23.46 -18.19 -11.81
CA VAL A 381 21.97 -18.22 -11.84
C VAL A 381 21.36 -18.63 -10.50
N GLY A 382 21.97 -19.62 -9.82
CA GLY A 382 21.57 -20.14 -8.51
C GLY A 382 22.14 -21.53 -8.25
N ASN A 383 22.04 -22.03 -7.01
CA ASN A 383 22.43 -23.39 -6.65
C ASN A 383 21.31 -24.37 -7.00
N PHE A 384 21.22 -24.74 -8.28
CA PHE A 384 20.21 -25.68 -8.80
C PHE A 384 20.86 -26.83 -9.56
N ASN A 385 20.30 -28.03 -9.39
CA ASN A 385 20.68 -29.23 -10.10
C ASN A 385 19.55 -29.67 -11.04
N LEU A 386 19.93 -30.28 -12.16
CA LEU A 386 19.01 -30.89 -13.11
C LEU A 386 19.59 -32.15 -13.74
N TYR A 387 18.76 -32.91 -14.44
CA TYR A 387 19.17 -34.07 -15.21
C TYR A 387 19.11 -33.82 -16.72
N SER A 388 20.18 -34.15 -17.44
CA SER A 388 20.26 -34.01 -18.90
C SER A 388 21.35 -34.92 -19.52
N SER A 389 21.32 -35.06 -20.85
CA SER A 389 22.38 -35.69 -21.67
C SER A 389 23.64 -34.81 -21.63
N TRP A 390 24.58 -35.13 -20.75
CA TRP A 390 25.83 -34.36 -20.61
C TRP A 390 26.79 -34.60 -21.77
N ILE A 391 27.29 -33.52 -22.38
CA ILE A 391 28.44 -33.56 -23.29
C ILE A 391 29.65 -32.86 -22.64
N ASP A 392 30.53 -33.68 -22.08
CA ASP A 392 31.72 -33.35 -21.28
C ASP A 392 32.76 -32.44 -21.98
N SER A 393 32.71 -32.26 -23.31
CA SER A 393 33.78 -31.59 -24.05
C SER A 393 33.72 -30.05 -24.11
N HIS A 394 32.58 -29.42 -23.80
CA HIS A 394 32.39 -27.95 -23.97
C HIS A 394 32.20 -27.17 -22.66
N ALA A 395 31.94 -27.84 -21.53
CA ALA A 395 31.74 -27.17 -20.23
C ALA A 395 33.04 -26.58 -19.66
N ASN A 396 34.19 -27.23 -19.92
CA ASN A 396 35.49 -26.85 -19.39
C ASN A 396 36.06 -25.54 -19.98
N SER A 397 35.51 -25.01 -21.07
CA SER A 397 35.97 -23.75 -21.69
C SER A 397 35.35 -22.48 -21.09
N TYR A 398 34.39 -22.59 -20.17
CA TYR A 398 33.64 -21.45 -19.61
C TYR A 398 33.68 -21.38 -18.08
N ASP A 399 34.89 -21.55 -17.52
CA ASP A 399 35.26 -21.47 -16.09
C ASP A 399 34.66 -20.26 -15.32
N VAL A 400 34.23 -19.22 -16.06
CA VAL A 400 33.58 -18.01 -15.52
C VAL A 400 32.19 -18.30 -14.94
N MET A 401 31.43 -19.26 -15.49
CA MET A 401 30.02 -19.53 -15.11
C MET A 401 29.84 -20.86 -14.35
N GLY A 402 30.72 -21.84 -14.58
CA GLY A 402 30.93 -22.95 -13.65
C GLY A 402 29.92 -24.10 -13.66
N ILE A 403 29.27 -24.41 -14.79
CA ILE A 403 28.42 -25.61 -14.88
C ILE A 403 29.31 -26.86 -14.73
N SER A 404 28.90 -27.81 -13.87
CA SER A 404 29.67 -29.04 -13.63
C SER A 404 28.76 -30.25 -13.42
N GLU A 405 29.30 -31.46 -13.59
CA GLU A 405 28.59 -32.67 -13.16
C GLU A 405 28.47 -32.67 -11.62
N ALA A 406 27.28 -33.00 -11.13
CA ALA A 406 26.96 -33.10 -9.71
C ALA A 406 27.11 -34.54 -9.22
N THR A 407 27.42 -34.70 -7.93
CA THR A 407 27.44 -36.03 -7.31
C THR A 407 26.01 -36.58 -7.21
N ARG A 408 25.82 -37.82 -7.67
CA ARG A 408 24.55 -38.53 -7.55
C ARG A 408 24.34 -39.03 -6.12
N LEU A 409 23.16 -38.80 -5.57
CA LEU A 409 22.73 -39.35 -4.27
C LEU A 409 22.37 -40.83 -4.42
N PRO A 410 22.44 -41.65 -3.35
CA PRO A 410 22.08 -43.07 -3.40
C PRO A 410 20.65 -43.37 -3.91
N GLY A 411 19.76 -42.38 -3.91
CA GLY A 411 18.39 -42.47 -4.44
C GLY A 411 18.21 -42.01 -5.89
N ASP A 412 19.26 -41.49 -6.53
CA ASP A 412 19.18 -40.94 -7.90
C ASP A 412 19.14 -42.09 -8.92
N GLN A 413 17.93 -42.48 -9.33
CA GLN A 413 17.67 -43.56 -10.28
C GLN A 413 17.61 -43.10 -11.76
N CYS A 414 17.77 -41.80 -12.00
CA CYS A 414 17.78 -41.22 -13.34
C CYS A 414 19.02 -41.67 -14.13
N PRO A 415 18.89 -42.20 -15.36
CA PRO A 415 20.02 -42.61 -16.18
C PRO A 415 20.83 -41.43 -16.75
N LEU A 416 20.23 -40.24 -16.85
CA LEU A 416 20.88 -39.03 -17.35
C LEU A 416 21.89 -38.47 -16.33
N ALA A 417 22.85 -37.69 -16.83
CA ALA A 417 23.82 -37.04 -15.97
C ALA A 417 23.15 -35.97 -15.10
N LYS A 418 23.60 -35.87 -13.86
CA LYS A 418 23.15 -34.83 -12.93
C LYS A 418 24.08 -33.64 -13.09
N ILE A 419 23.51 -32.50 -13.47
CA ILE A 419 24.24 -31.28 -13.81
C ILE A 419 23.93 -30.23 -12.77
N LYS A 420 24.96 -29.52 -12.33
CA LYS A 420 24.84 -28.36 -11.46
C LYS A 420 24.97 -27.08 -12.26
N LEU A 421 24.05 -26.14 -12.07
CA LEU A 421 24.03 -24.84 -12.76
C LEU A 421 25.01 -23.81 -12.17
N THR A 422 25.88 -24.21 -11.25
CA THR A 422 26.88 -23.34 -10.63
C THR A 422 28.10 -24.12 -10.12
N LYS A 423 29.28 -23.51 -10.15
CA LYS A 423 30.51 -24.12 -9.61
C LYS A 423 30.60 -24.06 -8.09
N TYR A 424 29.73 -23.28 -7.45
CA TYR A 424 29.78 -23.05 -6.01
C TYR A 424 28.91 -24.07 -5.27
N ASN A 425 29.41 -24.61 -4.17
CA ASN A 425 28.63 -25.45 -3.28
C ASN A 425 27.87 -24.60 -2.25
N GLY A 426 26.61 -24.95 -1.97
CA GLY A 426 25.73 -24.23 -1.04
C GLY A 426 24.95 -23.06 -1.67
N PHE A 427 24.10 -22.42 -0.86
CA PHE A 427 23.30 -21.26 -1.27
C PHE A 427 24.20 -20.04 -1.54
N ASN A 428 24.57 -19.84 -2.80
CA ASN A 428 25.51 -18.80 -3.23
C ASN A 428 24.88 -17.41 -3.44
N ARG A 429 23.57 -17.26 -3.21
CA ARG A 429 22.80 -16.02 -3.39
C ARG A 429 21.81 -15.78 -2.23
N THR A 430 22.13 -16.29 -1.05
CA THR A 430 21.35 -16.07 0.18
C THR A 430 21.27 -14.57 0.48
N PRO A 431 20.10 -14.02 0.77
CA PRO A 431 19.96 -12.62 1.16
C PRO A 431 20.87 -12.25 2.34
N GLY A 432 21.44 -11.04 2.30
CA GLY A 432 22.22 -10.49 3.39
C GLY A 432 21.37 -10.14 4.61
N SER A 433 22.01 -10.11 5.78
CA SER A 433 21.37 -9.62 7.01
C SER A 433 21.11 -8.11 6.98
N THR A 434 20.43 -7.57 7.99
CA THR A 434 20.25 -6.12 8.17
C THR A 434 21.57 -5.34 8.31
N VAL A 435 22.66 -6.02 8.68
CA VAL A 435 24.01 -5.46 8.77
C VAL A 435 24.60 -5.30 7.37
N GLY A 436 25.10 -4.10 7.08
CA GLY A 436 25.70 -3.77 5.78
C GLY A 436 24.76 -3.01 4.85
N HIS A 437 23.48 -2.86 5.22
CA HIS A 437 22.45 -2.25 4.36
C HIS A 437 21.96 -0.87 4.81
N GLY A 438 22.40 -0.32 5.94
CA GLY A 438 21.99 1.02 6.36
C GLY A 438 20.53 1.12 6.82
N ILE A 439 20.07 0.12 7.60
CA ILE A 439 18.69 0.04 8.07
C ILE A 439 18.50 0.84 9.36
N LEU A 440 17.40 1.58 9.49
CA LEU A 440 17.09 2.40 10.66
C LEU A 440 17.01 1.52 11.91
N THR A 441 17.74 1.89 12.95
CA THR A 441 17.77 1.18 14.25
C THR A 441 17.23 2.03 15.39
N LYS A 442 17.26 3.36 15.27
CA LYS A 442 16.87 4.25 16.37
C LYS A 442 16.37 5.60 15.88
N ILE A 443 15.32 6.10 16.51
CA ILE A 443 14.86 7.49 16.43
C ILE A 443 14.89 8.09 17.83
N ILE A 444 15.66 9.16 18.02
CA ILE A 444 15.73 9.96 19.25
C ILE A 444 14.85 11.19 19.06
N TYR A 445 13.96 11.45 20.02
CA TYR A 445 12.95 12.49 19.91
C TYR A 445 13.40 13.83 20.54
N PRO A 446 12.84 14.97 20.07
CA PRO A 446 13.25 16.31 20.50
C PRO A 446 13.14 16.61 22.00
N TYR A 447 12.17 15.98 22.67
CA TYR A 447 11.90 16.18 24.10
C TYR A 447 12.44 15.05 24.96
N GLY A 448 13.42 14.30 24.45
CA GLY A 448 13.98 13.14 25.10
C GLY A 448 13.22 11.85 24.79
N GLY A 449 13.79 10.74 25.26
CA GLY A 449 13.35 9.39 24.90
C GLY A 449 13.72 9.02 23.48
N TYR A 450 13.58 7.74 23.18
CA TYR A 450 13.93 7.19 21.87
C TYR A 450 13.16 5.90 21.61
N THR A 451 13.00 5.56 20.33
CA THR A 451 12.49 4.26 19.90
C THR A 451 13.60 3.52 19.17
N GLU A 452 13.80 2.26 19.51
CA GLU A 452 14.69 1.32 18.82
C GLU A 452 13.88 0.31 18.00
N PHE A 453 14.41 -0.01 16.83
CA PHE A 453 13.84 -0.95 15.88
C PHE A 453 14.86 -2.07 15.62
N GLU A 454 14.42 -3.30 15.83
CA GLU A 454 15.20 -4.50 15.52
C GLU A 454 14.47 -5.22 14.38
N PHE A 455 15.21 -5.50 13.32
CA PHE A 455 14.71 -6.14 12.10
C PHE A 455 15.45 -7.45 11.87
N ASP A 456 14.77 -8.39 11.23
CA ASP A 456 15.33 -9.66 10.82
C ASP A 456 14.93 -9.99 9.37
N ASN A 457 15.59 -10.96 8.75
CA ASN A 457 15.21 -11.45 7.44
C ASN A 457 13.85 -12.19 7.48
N HIS A 458 13.23 -12.28 6.32
CA HIS A 458 12.13 -13.21 6.13
C HIS A 458 12.64 -14.65 6.00
N GLU A 459 11.85 -15.61 6.47
CA GLU A 459 12.14 -17.03 6.34
C GLU A 459 10.92 -17.80 5.85
N PHE A 460 11.16 -18.86 5.07
CA PHE A 460 10.14 -19.71 4.48
C PHE A 460 10.67 -21.14 4.24
N LEU A 461 9.79 -22.07 3.87
CA LEU A 461 10.17 -23.42 3.44
C LEU A 461 10.40 -23.46 1.93
N THR A 462 11.62 -23.75 1.49
CA THR A 462 11.97 -23.84 0.06
C THR A 462 11.86 -25.27 -0.48
N SER A 463 11.58 -25.40 -1.77
CA SER A 463 11.65 -26.66 -2.53
C SER A 463 13.04 -26.95 -3.08
N THR A 464 14.09 -26.26 -2.63
CA THR A 464 15.47 -26.48 -3.07
C THR A 464 16.36 -26.81 -1.88
N ASP A 465 17.03 -27.96 -1.89
CA ASP A 465 17.94 -28.34 -0.79
C ASP A 465 19.30 -27.61 -0.85
N GLY A 466 20.14 -27.82 0.17
CA GLY A 466 21.48 -27.20 0.23
C GLY A 466 22.45 -27.65 -0.88
N ASN A 467 22.18 -28.76 -1.56
CA ASN A 467 22.95 -29.25 -2.70
C ASN A 467 22.43 -28.72 -4.05
N GLY A 468 21.25 -28.10 -4.04
CA GLY A 468 20.55 -27.58 -5.21
C GLY A 468 19.55 -28.56 -5.82
N ASP A 469 19.26 -29.67 -5.15
CA ASP A 469 18.27 -30.64 -5.60
C ASP A 469 16.86 -30.16 -5.30
N TYR A 470 15.93 -30.43 -6.22
CA TYR A 470 14.52 -30.13 -6.00
C TYR A 470 13.92 -31.12 -4.98
N ILE A 471 13.33 -30.57 -3.93
CA ILE A 471 12.65 -31.31 -2.87
C ILE A 471 11.24 -31.65 -3.35
N LEU A 472 11.03 -32.92 -3.68
CA LEU A 472 9.78 -33.39 -4.29
C LEU A 472 8.64 -33.55 -3.29
N ASN A 473 8.97 -33.83 -2.04
CA ASN A 473 7.99 -34.07 -1.00
C ASN A 473 7.88 -32.81 -0.12
N PRO A 474 6.72 -32.14 -0.07
CA PRO A 474 6.57 -30.87 0.66
C PRO A 474 6.95 -30.95 2.14
N VAL A 475 6.78 -32.11 2.79
CA VAL A 475 7.15 -32.29 4.21
C VAL A 475 8.66 -32.31 4.44
N ASP A 476 9.46 -32.57 3.40
CA ASP A 476 10.92 -32.61 3.45
C ASP A 476 11.54 -31.23 3.12
N ARG A 477 10.70 -30.21 2.86
CA ARG A 477 11.17 -28.85 2.60
C ARG A 477 11.94 -28.30 3.80
N ILE A 478 12.94 -27.47 3.49
CA ILE A 478 13.86 -26.93 4.50
C ILE A 478 13.72 -25.41 4.62
N PRO A 479 14.03 -24.82 5.79
CA PRO A 479 14.08 -23.39 5.96
C PRO A 479 15.08 -22.70 5.02
N ALA A 480 14.67 -21.57 4.44
CA ALA A 480 15.52 -20.68 3.66
C ALA A 480 15.20 -19.20 3.96
N ILE A 481 16.19 -18.34 3.69
CA ILE A 481 16.09 -16.90 3.90
C ILE A 481 15.57 -16.23 2.63
N ALA A 482 14.58 -15.34 2.77
CA ALA A 482 14.04 -14.51 1.71
C ALA A 482 14.54 -13.06 1.80
N GLY A 483 14.51 -12.38 0.65
CA GLY A 483 14.88 -10.96 0.56
C GLY A 483 13.90 -10.06 1.34
N GLY A 484 14.35 -8.84 1.66
CA GLY A 484 13.57 -7.90 2.49
C GLY A 484 13.78 -8.11 4.00
N PHE A 485 13.17 -7.24 4.80
CA PHE A 485 13.27 -7.28 6.26
C PHE A 485 11.88 -7.17 6.91
N ARG A 486 11.69 -7.91 8.00
CA ARG A 486 10.52 -7.86 8.88
C ARG A 486 10.91 -7.32 10.25
N ILE A 487 10.00 -6.64 10.93
CA ILE A 487 10.22 -6.12 12.27
C ILE A 487 10.24 -7.26 13.29
N GLU A 488 11.28 -7.35 14.09
CA GLU A 488 11.35 -8.32 15.18
C GLU A 488 10.88 -7.68 16.50
N LYS A 489 11.30 -6.44 16.73
CA LYS A 489 11.04 -5.76 18.00
C LYS A 489 11.04 -4.24 17.85
N ILE A 490 10.11 -3.60 18.56
CA ILE A 490 10.06 -2.14 18.72
C ILE A 490 10.15 -1.85 20.21
N SER A 491 11.17 -1.10 20.62
CA SER A 491 11.41 -0.77 22.02
C SER A 491 11.40 0.74 22.22
N SER A 492 10.46 1.24 23.01
CA SER A 492 10.31 2.65 23.35
C SER A 492 10.93 2.94 24.71
N PHE A 493 11.73 3.99 24.81
CA PHE A 493 12.44 4.40 26.01
C PHE A 493 12.14 5.86 26.36
N ARG A 494 12.10 6.15 27.67
CA ARG A 494 11.95 7.50 28.22
C ARG A 494 13.28 8.27 28.19
N GLU A 495 13.22 9.56 28.50
CA GLU A 495 14.39 10.44 28.55
C GLU A 495 15.48 9.98 29.52
N ASP A 496 15.10 9.39 30.66
CA ASP A 496 16.03 8.82 31.65
C ASP A 496 16.65 7.47 31.21
N GLY A 497 16.32 6.99 30.02
CA GLY A 497 16.74 5.70 29.49
C GLY A 497 15.93 4.51 30.00
N ALA A 498 14.89 4.71 30.81
CA ALA A 498 14.02 3.63 31.26
C ALA A 498 13.13 3.11 30.12
N LEU A 499 13.02 1.79 30.01
CA LEU A 499 12.14 1.14 29.06
C LEU A 499 10.67 1.45 29.38
N ALA A 500 9.93 1.92 28.37
CA ALA A 500 8.56 2.41 28.50
C ALA A 500 7.53 1.44 27.91
N ASP A 501 7.78 0.97 26.68
CA ASP A 501 6.97 -0.05 26.00
C ASP A 501 7.88 -0.92 25.13
N VAL A 502 7.53 -2.19 24.98
CA VAL A 502 8.17 -3.09 24.02
C VAL A 502 7.10 -3.90 23.34
N LYS A 503 7.17 -3.98 22.02
CA LYS A 503 6.43 -4.96 21.24
C LYS A 503 7.40 -5.93 20.58
N THR A 504 7.20 -7.21 20.82
CA THR A 504 7.97 -8.29 20.21
C THR A 504 7.08 -9.06 19.24
N PHE A 505 7.58 -9.25 18.02
CA PHE A 505 6.87 -9.87 16.92
C PHE A 505 7.43 -11.27 16.67
N ARG A 506 6.52 -12.24 16.53
CA ARG A 506 6.84 -13.62 16.19
C ARG A 506 5.96 -14.10 15.05
N TYR A 507 6.57 -14.87 14.16
CA TYR A 507 6.02 -15.19 12.85
C TYR A 507 5.92 -16.69 12.66
N GLY A 508 4.90 -17.12 11.91
CA GLY A 508 4.64 -18.54 11.66
C GLY A 508 3.89 -19.22 12.79
N LEU A 509 3.72 -20.53 12.64
CA LEU A 509 3.13 -21.39 13.67
C LEU A 509 4.10 -21.56 14.85
N THR A 510 3.57 -21.96 16.00
CA THR A 510 4.42 -22.55 17.05
C THR A 510 4.85 -23.97 16.66
N TYR A 511 5.96 -24.50 17.20
CA TYR A 511 6.38 -25.88 16.89
C TYR A 511 5.32 -26.93 17.22
N ALA A 512 4.57 -26.75 18.32
CA ALA A 512 3.44 -27.64 18.64
C ALA A 512 2.30 -27.54 17.61
N GLU A 513 1.97 -26.33 17.15
CA GLU A 513 0.95 -26.13 16.10
C GLU A 513 1.39 -26.71 14.76
N ALA A 514 2.66 -26.55 14.38
CA ALA A 514 3.23 -27.13 13.16
C ALA A 514 3.14 -28.66 13.19
N TYR A 515 3.61 -29.28 14.28
CA TYR A 515 3.58 -30.74 14.45
C TYR A 515 2.16 -31.31 14.44
N ALA A 516 1.21 -30.62 15.09
CA ALA A 516 -0.20 -31.02 15.08
C ALA A 516 -0.82 -31.00 13.67
N GLN A 517 -0.28 -30.21 12.74
CA GLN A 517 -0.71 -30.16 11.34
C GLN A 517 0.04 -31.16 10.44
N GLY A 518 0.88 -32.03 11.02
CA GLY A 518 1.66 -33.04 10.30
C GLY A 518 2.94 -32.50 9.65
N GLY A 519 3.37 -31.28 9.99
CA GLY A 519 4.63 -30.68 9.55
C GLY A 519 5.57 -30.36 10.72
N GLY A 520 6.86 -30.10 10.45
CA GLY A 520 7.82 -29.67 11.48
C GLY A 520 8.45 -30.80 12.32
N ASP A 521 9.48 -30.42 13.08
CA ASP A 521 10.34 -31.34 13.83
C ASP A 521 9.72 -31.78 15.16
N ASN A 522 9.54 -33.10 15.34
CA ASN A 522 9.03 -33.70 16.57
C ASN A 522 9.85 -33.29 17.80
N TYR A 523 11.18 -33.21 17.66
CA TYR A 523 12.05 -32.85 18.77
C TYR A 523 11.73 -31.43 19.28
N ASN A 524 11.56 -30.47 18.38
CA ASN A 524 11.23 -29.10 18.76
C ASN A 524 9.79 -28.96 19.27
N ALA A 525 8.84 -29.73 18.75
CA ALA A 525 7.47 -29.75 19.25
C ALA A 525 7.38 -30.28 20.69
N GLU A 526 8.20 -31.26 21.06
CA GLU A 526 8.24 -31.81 22.42
C GLU A 526 9.01 -30.91 23.40
N ASN A 527 10.14 -30.34 22.98
CA ASN A 527 11.04 -29.59 23.87
C ASN A 527 10.75 -28.08 23.92
N TYR A 528 10.19 -27.51 22.83
CA TYR A 528 9.96 -26.08 22.67
C TYR A 528 8.57 -25.78 22.06
N PRO A 529 7.47 -26.34 22.61
CA PRO A 529 6.15 -26.31 21.98
C PRO A 529 5.61 -24.91 21.67
N ASN A 530 6.01 -23.90 22.45
CA ASN A 530 5.53 -22.52 22.35
C ASN A 530 6.42 -21.60 21.48
N MET A 531 7.58 -22.08 21.02
CA MET A 531 8.45 -21.31 20.14
C MET A 531 7.85 -21.22 18.75
N HIS A 532 7.89 -20.03 18.15
CA HIS A 532 7.46 -19.82 16.78
C HIS A 532 8.53 -20.32 15.80
N THR A 533 8.09 -20.91 14.69
CA THR A 533 8.99 -21.44 13.67
C THR A 533 9.76 -20.36 12.92
N GLY A 534 9.25 -19.11 12.88
CA GLY A 534 9.78 -18.04 12.04
C GLY A 534 9.38 -18.16 10.57
N LEU A 535 8.75 -19.27 10.17
CA LEU A 535 8.49 -19.61 8.78
C LEU A 535 7.17 -19.02 8.28
N GLY A 536 7.21 -18.39 7.11
CA GLY A 536 6.04 -18.03 6.32
C GLY A 536 5.96 -18.82 5.01
N GLU A 537 4.97 -18.48 4.20
CA GLU A 537 4.77 -19.01 2.86
C GLU A 537 5.44 -18.09 1.85
N ALA A 538 6.29 -18.63 0.98
CA ALA A 538 6.85 -17.85 -0.11
C ALA A 538 5.79 -17.56 -1.16
N THR A 539 5.65 -16.29 -1.55
CA THR A 539 4.77 -15.92 -2.67
C THR A 539 5.26 -16.54 -3.98
N VAL A 540 6.58 -16.61 -4.15
CA VAL A 540 7.27 -17.38 -5.18
C VAL A 540 8.52 -17.99 -4.55
N ASP A 541 8.63 -19.31 -4.58
CA ASP A 541 9.81 -20.05 -4.10
C ASP A 541 10.94 -19.99 -5.16
N PRO A 542 12.16 -19.55 -4.82
CA PRO A 542 13.30 -19.56 -5.74
C PRO A 542 13.81 -21.00 -5.95
N ASN A 543 13.34 -21.64 -7.01
CA ASN A 543 13.70 -23.01 -7.37
C ASN A 543 13.91 -23.14 -8.87
N ILE A 544 14.32 -24.33 -9.32
CA ILE A 544 14.66 -24.56 -10.72
C ILE A 544 13.51 -24.22 -11.69
N PHE A 545 12.26 -24.43 -11.31
CA PHE A 545 11.11 -24.15 -12.17
C PHE A 545 10.82 -22.65 -12.27
N THR A 546 10.92 -21.90 -11.18
CA THR A 546 10.65 -20.46 -11.18
C THR A 546 11.74 -19.64 -11.87
N PHE A 547 12.92 -20.24 -12.08
CA PHE A 547 14.01 -19.66 -12.85
C PHE A 547 13.99 -20.06 -14.34
N MET A 548 13.21 -21.08 -14.70
CA MET A 548 13.25 -21.72 -16.02
C MET A 548 12.12 -21.26 -16.94
N ASN A 549 12.47 -20.89 -18.16
CA ASN A 549 11.58 -21.00 -19.32
C ASN A 549 12.10 -22.11 -20.23
N PHE A 550 11.23 -22.85 -20.90
CA PHE A 550 11.67 -23.94 -21.77
C PHE A 550 10.80 -24.04 -23.02
N THR A 551 11.26 -24.74 -24.05
CA THR A 551 10.52 -25.05 -25.27
C THR A 551 10.79 -26.50 -25.67
N THR A 552 9.82 -27.17 -26.28
CA THR A 552 9.96 -28.57 -26.70
C THR A 552 9.30 -28.81 -28.05
N TYR A 553 9.96 -29.56 -28.91
CA TYR A 553 9.43 -30.03 -30.18
C TYR A 553 9.51 -31.55 -30.25
N GLN A 554 8.37 -32.21 -30.44
CA GLN A 554 8.22 -33.67 -30.54
C GLN A 554 8.81 -34.48 -29.36
N LEU A 555 9.06 -33.83 -28.21
CA LEU A 555 9.48 -34.51 -26.99
C LEU A 555 8.28 -35.24 -26.38
N ALA A 556 8.21 -36.57 -26.55
CA ALA A 556 7.13 -37.42 -26.03
C ALA A 556 7.20 -37.65 -24.50
N PHE A 557 7.85 -36.73 -23.78
CA PHE A 557 8.20 -36.83 -22.37
C PHE A 557 7.99 -35.46 -21.67
N PRO A 558 7.34 -35.40 -20.48
CA PRO A 558 7.16 -34.13 -19.77
C PRO A 558 8.52 -33.54 -19.37
N PHE A 559 8.87 -32.38 -19.93
CA PHE A 559 10.18 -31.77 -19.72
C PHE A 559 10.46 -31.46 -18.25
N GLN A 560 9.44 -31.05 -17.50
CA GLN A 560 9.53 -30.77 -16.07
C GLN A 560 9.94 -32.01 -15.27
N ASN A 561 9.44 -33.19 -15.64
CA ASN A 561 9.84 -34.44 -15.00
C ASN A 561 11.28 -34.81 -15.38
N LEU A 562 11.70 -34.51 -16.61
CA LEU A 562 13.04 -34.82 -17.11
C LEU A 562 14.09 -34.12 -16.26
N ILE A 563 13.94 -32.81 -16.07
CA ILE A 563 14.94 -31.98 -15.39
C ILE A 563 15.08 -32.33 -13.90
N ILE A 564 14.04 -32.88 -13.26
CA ILE A 564 14.09 -33.37 -11.87
C ILE A 564 14.33 -34.89 -11.77
N GLY A 565 14.61 -35.57 -12.88
CA GLY A 565 14.99 -36.99 -12.90
C GLY A 565 13.85 -37.96 -12.59
N ARG A 566 12.61 -37.62 -12.95
CA ARG A 566 11.40 -38.44 -12.78
C ARG A 566 10.89 -38.95 -14.11
N ASP A 567 10.28 -40.14 -14.12
CA ASP A 567 9.64 -40.72 -15.31
C ASP A 567 8.34 -40.00 -15.69
N LYS A 568 7.66 -40.46 -16.75
CA LYS A 568 6.40 -39.87 -17.24
C LYS A 568 5.27 -39.99 -16.21
N GLU A 569 5.28 -41.03 -15.38
CA GLU A 569 4.32 -41.30 -14.31
C GLU A 569 4.75 -40.71 -12.95
N ARG A 570 5.85 -39.94 -12.93
CA ARG A 570 6.47 -39.32 -11.74
C ARG A 570 7.14 -40.31 -10.78
N ASN A 571 7.47 -41.52 -11.22
CA ASN A 571 8.30 -42.47 -10.46
C ASN A 571 9.80 -42.23 -10.70
N SER A 572 10.65 -42.82 -9.85
CA SER A 572 12.10 -42.64 -9.91
C SER A 572 12.78 -43.43 -11.05
N LEU A 573 12.07 -44.35 -11.72
CA LEU A 573 12.61 -45.21 -12.78
C LEU A 573 12.47 -44.55 -14.16
N LEU A 574 13.28 -43.51 -14.42
CA LEU A 574 13.30 -42.85 -15.73
C LEU A 574 13.86 -43.78 -16.81
N VAL A 575 13.07 -44.11 -17.83
CA VAL A 575 13.59 -44.62 -19.12
C VAL A 575 14.11 -43.42 -19.90
N ASN A 576 15.38 -43.47 -20.32
CA ASN A 576 16.01 -42.38 -21.07
C ASN A 576 15.16 -42.04 -22.32
N PRO A 577 14.46 -40.88 -22.35
CA PRO A 577 13.58 -40.54 -23.47
C PRO A 577 14.37 -40.30 -24.77
N CYS A 578 15.69 -40.09 -24.67
CA CYS A 578 16.61 -39.88 -25.77
C CYS A 578 17.09 -41.19 -26.43
N VAL A 579 16.79 -42.38 -25.88
CA VAL A 579 17.41 -43.67 -26.29
C VAL A 579 16.42 -44.80 -26.65
N VAL A 580 15.10 -44.61 -26.52
CA VAL A 580 14.12 -45.69 -26.78
C VAL A 580 13.88 -45.94 -28.28
N ALA A 581 14.78 -46.70 -28.90
CA ALA A 581 14.77 -47.12 -30.31
C ALA A 581 13.56 -47.97 -30.79
N SER A 582 12.41 -47.98 -30.09
CA SER A 582 11.27 -48.85 -30.39
C SER A 582 9.91 -48.16 -30.56
N TYR A 583 9.82 -46.82 -30.48
CA TYR A 583 8.61 -46.10 -30.86
C TYR A 583 8.68 -45.57 -32.32
N PRO A 584 7.58 -45.55 -33.11
CA PRO A 584 7.61 -45.15 -34.53
C PRO A 584 7.98 -43.68 -34.79
N MET A 585 8.24 -42.89 -33.76
CA MET A 585 8.45 -41.44 -33.83
C MET A 585 9.90 -41.04 -34.16
N HIS A 586 10.86 -41.96 -34.14
CA HIS A 586 12.28 -41.64 -34.38
C HIS A 586 12.66 -41.39 -35.85
N GLN A 587 11.69 -41.30 -36.77
CA GLN A 587 11.96 -40.81 -38.12
C GLN A 587 11.94 -39.27 -38.23
N THR A 588 11.50 -38.54 -37.19
CA THR A 588 11.26 -37.08 -37.26
C THR A 588 12.06 -36.20 -36.27
N GLY A 589 12.89 -36.80 -35.39
CA GLY A 589 13.76 -36.09 -34.45
C GLY A 589 13.04 -35.39 -33.28
N TYR A 590 13.76 -34.98 -32.24
CA TYR A 590 13.23 -34.18 -31.13
C TYR A 590 14.17 -33.03 -30.78
N VAL A 591 13.62 -31.99 -30.14
CA VAL A 591 14.41 -30.87 -29.60
C VAL A 591 13.79 -30.36 -28.32
N TRP A 592 14.63 -29.95 -27.37
CA TRP A 592 14.20 -29.07 -26.28
C TRP A 592 15.26 -28.01 -25.99
N ARG A 593 14.80 -26.89 -25.46
CA ARG A 593 15.64 -25.78 -24.98
C ARG A 593 15.13 -25.29 -23.63
N ALA A 594 16.03 -24.90 -22.74
CA ALA A 594 15.70 -24.27 -21.48
C ALA A 594 16.65 -23.11 -21.16
N ASP A 595 16.09 -21.99 -20.72
CA ASP A 595 16.81 -20.80 -20.31
C ASP A 595 16.57 -20.56 -18.81
N PHE A 596 17.64 -20.42 -18.04
CA PHE A 596 17.58 -20.22 -16.58
C PHE A 596 18.15 -18.87 -16.19
N ASN A 597 17.32 -18.01 -15.58
CA ASN A 597 17.76 -16.72 -15.04
C ASN A 597 16.88 -16.25 -13.87
N ALA A 598 17.44 -15.34 -13.06
CA ALA A 598 16.72 -14.77 -11.92
C ALA A 598 15.63 -13.74 -12.33
N GLY A 599 15.68 -13.25 -13.57
CA GLY A 599 14.65 -12.38 -14.15
C GLY A 599 13.30 -13.08 -14.29
N ASN A 600 13.27 -14.36 -14.64
CA ASN A 600 12.06 -15.19 -14.73
C ASN A 600 11.36 -15.27 -13.36
N PHE A 601 12.15 -15.55 -12.31
CA PHE A 601 11.66 -15.57 -10.93
C PHE A 601 11.08 -14.22 -10.50
N ARG A 602 11.78 -13.11 -10.77
CA ARG A 602 11.31 -11.77 -10.38
C ARG A 602 10.07 -11.32 -11.17
N LYS A 603 9.94 -11.71 -12.44
CA LYS A 603 8.72 -11.51 -13.24
C LYS A 603 7.53 -12.24 -12.62
N LEU A 604 7.73 -13.50 -12.22
CA LEU A 604 6.70 -14.25 -11.49
C LEU A 604 6.34 -13.55 -10.19
N LEU A 605 7.31 -13.09 -9.40
CA LEU A 605 7.07 -12.39 -8.14
C LEU A 605 6.24 -11.11 -8.34
N ASN A 606 6.43 -10.41 -9.46
CA ASN A 606 5.64 -9.24 -9.90
C ASN A 606 5.45 -8.18 -8.80
N GLY A 607 6.53 -7.83 -8.09
CA GLY A 607 6.50 -6.82 -7.02
C GLY A 607 5.78 -7.24 -5.72
N ARG A 608 5.24 -8.46 -5.65
CA ARG A 608 4.62 -8.99 -4.42
C ARG A 608 5.67 -9.20 -3.31
N PRO A 609 5.26 -9.12 -2.03
CA PRO A 609 6.15 -9.42 -0.92
C PRO A 609 6.76 -10.83 -1.05
N PRO A 610 8.05 -11.03 -0.71
CA PRO A 610 8.71 -12.33 -0.82
C PRO A 610 8.02 -13.44 -0.02
N VAL A 611 7.58 -13.13 1.20
CA VAL A 611 7.02 -14.09 2.16
C VAL A 611 5.79 -13.49 2.83
N LEU A 612 4.78 -14.33 3.05
CA LEU A 612 3.56 -14.01 3.77
C LEU A 612 3.37 -14.92 4.99
N TYR A 613 2.86 -14.35 6.07
CA TYR A 613 2.65 -15.10 7.31
C TYR A 613 1.18 -15.39 7.54
N SER A 614 0.84 -16.69 7.60
CA SER A 614 -0.49 -17.16 7.98
C SER A 614 -0.82 -16.83 9.44
N ASN A 615 0.20 -16.84 10.31
CA ASN A 615 0.09 -16.55 11.73
C ASN A 615 1.16 -15.54 12.18
N VAL A 616 0.74 -14.53 12.93
CA VAL A 616 1.66 -13.57 13.58
C VAL A 616 1.20 -13.32 15.01
N THR A 617 2.14 -13.43 15.95
CA THR A 617 1.93 -13.16 17.36
C THR A 617 2.67 -11.89 17.77
N VAL A 618 1.94 -10.94 18.33
CA VAL A 618 2.48 -9.70 18.91
C VAL A 618 2.41 -9.81 20.42
N TYR A 619 3.56 -9.74 21.07
CA TYR A 619 3.66 -9.75 22.52
C TYR A 619 3.82 -8.33 23.05
N ASP A 620 3.08 -7.99 24.12
CA ASP A 620 3.17 -6.70 24.81
C ASP A 620 4.27 -6.74 25.88
N GLY A 621 5.51 -6.94 25.45
CA GLY A 621 6.72 -6.90 26.26
C GLY A 621 7.83 -7.79 25.70
N ILE A 622 8.94 -7.90 26.45
CA ILE A 622 10.07 -8.75 26.07
C ILE A 622 9.69 -10.22 26.24
N VAL A 623 10.05 -11.03 25.25
CA VAL A 623 9.83 -12.47 25.24
C VAL A 623 11.17 -13.19 25.11
N ASP A 624 11.35 -14.25 25.88
CA ASP A 624 12.33 -15.29 25.61
C ASP A 624 11.61 -16.65 25.58
N GLU A 625 11.41 -17.16 24.38
CA GLU A 625 10.66 -18.39 24.14
C GLU A 625 11.45 -19.63 24.57
N TYR A 626 12.79 -19.57 24.63
CA TYR A 626 13.61 -20.69 25.10
C TYR A 626 13.47 -20.89 26.60
N SER A 627 13.44 -19.79 27.38
CA SER A 627 13.26 -19.84 28.83
C SER A 627 11.79 -19.81 29.27
N ASN A 628 10.83 -19.80 28.33
CA ASN A 628 9.39 -19.59 28.59
C ASN A 628 9.11 -18.32 29.41
N SER A 629 9.89 -17.27 29.18
CA SER A 629 9.69 -15.97 29.80
C SER A 629 8.79 -15.11 28.92
N TYR A 630 7.57 -14.87 29.41
CA TYR A 630 6.53 -14.18 28.66
C TYR A 630 6.05 -12.89 29.34
N PRO A 631 5.63 -11.88 28.55
CA PRO A 631 5.08 -10.64 29.07
C PRO A 631 3.59 -10.79 29.45
N ASN A 632 2.97 -9.68 29.88
CA ASN A 632 1.62 -9.66 30.45
C ASN A 632 0.48 -10.01 29.48
N GLY A 633 0.72 -10.02 28.17
CA GLY A 633 -0.30 -10.27 27.15
C GLY A 633 0.27 -10.50 25.76
N LYS A 634 -0.56 -11.04 24.87
CA LYS A 634 -0.25 -11.21 23.45
C LYS A 634 -1.49 -11.14 22.58
N THR A 635 -1.32 -10.77 21.33
CA THR A 635 -2.34 -10.82 20.29
C THR A 635 -1.88 -11.71 19.15
N VAL A 636 -2.71 -12.66 18.73
CA VAL A 636 -2.44 -13.56 17.58
C VAL A 636 -3.36 -13.18 16.43
N TYR A 637 -2.76 -12.87 15.28
CA TYR A 637 -3.43 -12.61 14.01
C TYR A 637 -3.29 -13.83 13.12
N LYS A 638 -4.40 -14.24 12.49
CA LYS A 638 -4.40 -15.25 11.43
C LYS A 638 -4.92 -14.68 10.13
N TYR A 639 -4.30 -15.10 9.04
CA TYR A 639 -4.58 -14.66 7.68
C TYR A 639 -5.00 -15.85 6.83
N ASN A 640 -5.95 -15.62 5.92
CA ASN A 640 -6.33 -16.64 4.95
C ASN A 640 -5.46 -16.50 3.70
N ILE A 641 -4.29 -17.15 3.71
CA ILE A 641 -3.36 -17.13 2.57
C ILE A 641 -3.40 -18.42 1.74
N LEU A 642 -4.16 -19.43 2.16
CA LEU A 642 -4.37 -20.69 1.46
C LEU A 642 -5.86 -20.87 1.13
N ASP A 643 -6.17 -21.40 -0.05
CA ASP A 643 -7.49 -21.85 -0.47
C ASP A 643 -7.75 -23.26 0.07
N SER A 644 -8.95 -23.44 0.62
CA SER A 644 -9.42 -24.67 1.26
C SER A 644 -9.84 -25.78 0.29
N GLY A 645 -9.75 -25.54 -1.01
CA GLY A 645 -10.06 -26.51 -2.06
C GLY A 645 -9.03 -27.64 -2.10
N TYR A 646 -9.34 -28.80 -1.51
CA TYR A 646 -8.51 -30.00 -1.61
C TYR A 646 -8.81 -30.74 -2.94
N ASP A 647 -7.88 -30.76 -3.90
CA ASP A 647 -7.93 -31.70 -5.04
C ASP A 647 -6.84 -32.77 -4.91
N MET A 648 -7.27 -34.01 -4.75
CA MET A 648 -6.47 -35.16 -4.32
C MET A 648 -5.70 -35.84 -5.47
N PHE A 649 -5.69 -35.27 -6.69
CA PHE A 649 -5.14 -35.93 -7.89
C PHE A 649 -3.97 -35.20 -8.57
N ASN A 650 -3.54 -34.04 -8.08
CA ASN A 650 -2.43 -33.28 -8.67
C ASN A 650 -1.32 -33.01 -7.65
N VAL A 651 -0.16 -33.66 -7.80
CA VAL A 651 1.05 -33.41 -6.98
C VAL A 651 1.72 -32.04 -7.27
N PHE A 652 1.05 -31.16 -8.02
CA PHE A 652 1.40 -29.75 -8.17
C PHE A 652 0.48 -28.84 -7.36
N HIS A 653 -0.60 -29.39 -6.78
CA HIS A 653 -1.40 -28.71 -5.76
C HIS A 653 -0.76 -28.98 -4.40
N ASP A 654 0.27 -28.19 -4.06
CA ASP A 654 0.47 -27.87 -2.65
C ASP A 654 -0.74 -27.07 -2.16
N GLN A 655 -1.10 -27.21 -0.88
CA GLN A 655 -2.24 -26.54 -0.27
C GLN A 655 -2.37 -25.11 -0.80
N ILE A 656 -3.47 -24.84 -1.51
CA ILE A 656 -3.50 -23.97 -2.68
C ILE A 656 -3.25 -22.53 -2.26
N PHE A 657 -2.08 -21.95 -2.55
CA PHE A 657 -1.96 -20.49 -2.51
C PHE A 657 -3.02 -19.90 -3.45
N PHE A 658 -3.75 -18.86 -3.03
CA PHE A 658 -4.90 -18.37 -3.81
C PHE A 658 -4.53 -17.88 -5.23
N GLU A 659 -3.24 -17.67 -5.51
CA GLU A 659 -2.62 -17.34 -6.80
C GLU A 659 -1.65 -18.45 -7.28
N GLU A 660 -2.10 -19.71 -7.30
CA GLU A 660 -1.30 -20.88 -7.71
C GLU A 660 -0.60 -20.67 -9.08
N MET A 661 0.67 -21.06 -9.16
CA MET A 661 1.42 -21.04 -10.41
C MET A 661 1.05 -22.25 -11.28
N HIS A 662 0.84 -22.02 -12.57
CA HIS A 662 0.58 -23.08 -13.53
C HIS A 662 1.27 -22.79 -14.87
N TYR A 663 1.47 -23.84 -15.67
CA TYR A 663 2.04 -23.68 -17.00
C TYR A 663 0.94 -23.34 -18.01
N LEU A 664 1.09 -22.18 -18.65
CA LEU A 664 0.37 -21.87 -19.87
C LEU A 664 1.27 -22.27 -21.04
N GLY A 665 0.98 -23.41 -21.67
CA GLY A 665 1.93 -24.04 -22.60
C GLY A 665 3.23 -24.42 -21.90
N ASN A 666 4.31 -23.72 -22.22
CA ASN A 666 5.67 -23.94 -21.73
C ASN A 666 6.23 -22.80 -20.87
N VAL A 667 5.40 -21.82 -20.51
CA VAL A 667 5.74 -20.69 -19.64
C VAL A 667 5.02 -20.84 -18.32
N LEU A 668 5.74 -20.70 -17.20
CA LEU A 668 5.14 -20.68 -15.87
C LEU A 668 4.51 -19.30 -15.65
N VAL A 669 3.24 -19.26 -15.25
CA VAL A 669 2.48 -18.04 -14.96
C VAL A 669 1.71 -18.19 -13.65
N ASN A 670 1.13 -17.11 -13.14
CA ASN A 670 0.14 -17.15 -12.07
C ASN A 670 -1.05 -16.27 -12.43
N GLU A 671 -2.20 -16.59 -11.84
CA GLU A 671 -3.38 -15.73 -11.85
C GLU A 671 -3.40 -14.88 -10.59
N SER A 672 -2.89 -13.65 -10.69
CA SER A 672 -2.89 -12.70 -9.59
C SER A 672 -4.32 -12.38 -9.13
N LYS A 673 -4.56 -12.51 -7.82
CA LYS A 673 -5.82 -12.23 -7.11
C LYS A 673 -5.51 -11.37 -5.88
N GLN A 674 -4.77 -10.28 -6.08
CA GLN A 674 -4.31 -9.38 -5.03
C GLN A 674 -5.42 -8.92 -4.06
N PHE A 675 -6.69 -8.88 -4.48
CA PHE A 675 -7.81 -8.50 -3.61
C PHE A 675 -8.08 -9.49 -2.47
N LEU A 676 -7.52 -10.71 -2.51
CA LEU A 676 -7.55 -11.71 -1.43
C LEU A 676 -6.39 -11.53 -0.43
N TYR A 677 -5.46 -10.63 -0.71
CA TYR A 677 -4.29 -10.35 0.12
C TYR A 677 -4.63 -9.68 1.46
N ASP A 678 -3.82 -9.96 2.51
CA ASP A 678 -3.88 -9.34 3.85
C ASP A 678 -5.26 -9.40 4.55
N LYS A 679 -6.05 -10.45 4.26
CA LYS A 679 -7.36 -10.64 4.87
C LYS A 679 -7.24 -11.41 6.18
N ILE A 680 -7.35 -10.66 7.29
CA ILE A 680 -7.42 -11.24 8.64
C ILE A 680 -8.66 -12.13 8.73
N SER A 681 -8.45 -13.42 9.00
CA SER A 681 -9.51 -14.42 9.22
C SER A 681 -9.85 -14.58 10.70
N GLU A 682 -8.85 -14.49 11.58
CA GLU A 682 -9.02 -14.61 13.03
C GLU A 682 -8.08 -13.65 13.77
N ARG A 683 -8.57 -13.05 14.87
CA ARG A 683 -7.76 -12.32 15.84
C ARG A 683 -8.05 -12.85 17.24
N ARG A 684 -7.01 -13.16 18.03
CA ARG A 684 -7.13 -13.66 19.40
C ARG A 684 -6.29 -12.80 20.33
N ASP A 685 -6.92 -12.14 21.30
CA ASP A 685 -6.23 -11.36 22.33
C ASP A 685 -6.14 -12.20 23.62
N TYR A 686 -4.97 -12.21 24.27
CA TYR A 686 -4.68 -13.00 25.47
C TYR A 686 -4.07 -12.15 26.57
N LYS A 687 -4.33 -12.55 27.82
CA LYS A 687 -3.68 -12.03 29.03
C LYS A 687 -2.91 -13.16 29.73
N PHE A 688 -1.70 -12.88 30.17
CA PHE A 688 -0.89 -13.82 30.95
C PHE A 688 -1.29 -13.75 32.44
N ASN A 689 -1.52 -14.91 33.08
CA ASN A 689 -1.91 -14.99 34.49
C ASN A 689 -0.76 -15.41 35.43
N GLY A 690 0.47 -15.51 34.91
CA GLY A 690 1.65 -16.01 35.63
C GLY A 690 1.97 -17.49 35.39
N GLN A 691 1.07 -18.24 34.75
CA GLN A 691 1.27 -19.64 34.34
C GLN A 691 0.95 -19.83 32.85
N ASP A 692 -0.21 -19.36 32.40
CA ASP A 692 -0.74 -19.57 31.06
C ASP A 692 -1.29 -18.28 30.44
N PHE A 693 -1.38 -18.27 29.11
CA PHE A 693 -2.11 -17.26 28.37
C PHE A 693 -3.61 -17.58 28.33
N ILE A 694 -4.41 -16.75 28.98
CA ILE A 694 -5.88 -16.85 28.97
C ILE A 694 -6.41 -15.96 27.85
N MET A 695 -7.23 -16.53 26.96
CA MET A 695 -7.89 -15.78 25.90
C MET A 695 -8.94 -14.84 26.50
N VAL A 696 -8.84 -13.55 26.20
CA VAL A 696 -9.79 -12.51 26.65
C VAL A 696 -10.70 -12.05 25.52
N ARG A 697 -10.28 -12.24 24.26
CA ARG A 697 -11.09 -11.90 23.09
C ARG A 697 -10.76 -12.81 21.92
N LYS A 698 -11.79 -13.21 21.18
CA LYS A 698 -11.68 -13.92 19.90
C LYS A 698 -12.56 -13.26 18.86
N GLN A 699 -11.99 -12.88 17.73
CA GLN A 699 -12.72 -12.35 16.58
C GLN A 699 -12.48 -13.26 15.37
N ASN A 700 -13.54 -13.65 14.65
CA ASN A 700 -13.42 -14.31 13.34
C ASN A 700 -14.11 -13.47 12.28
N ASN A 701 -13.51 -13.39 11.10
CA ASN A 701 -14.00 -12.64 9.94
C ASN A 701 -14.23 -13.61 8.78
N SER A 702 -15.36 -13.47 8.10
CA SER A 702 -15.67 -14.15 6.84
C SER A 702 -15.70 -13.12 5.72
N TRP A 703 -15.08 -13.44 4.60
CA TRP A 703 -14.93 -12.53 3.47
C TRP A 703 -15.65 -13.09 2.23
N LEU A 704 -16.29 -12.20 1.47
CA LEU A 704 -16.90 -12.50 0.17
C LEU A 704 -16.12 -11.79 -0.93
N SER A 705 -15.64 -12.56 -1.89
CA SER A 705 -14.90 -12.05 -3.04
C SER A 705 -15.75 -11.95 -4.30
N SER A 706 -15.50 -10.91 -5.09
CA SER A 706 -16.00 -10.76 -6.45
C SER A 706 -14.83 -10.57 -7.41
N LEU A 707 -14.90 -11.17 -8.59
CA LEU A 707 -13.84 -11.14 -9.60
C LEU A 707 -14.37 -10.62 -10.95
N LYS A 708 -13.51 -9.91 -11.68
CA LYS A 708 -13.71 -9.36 -13.01
C LYS A 708 -12.50 -9.78 -13.85
N PRO A 709 -12.66 -10.75 -14.77
CA PRO A 709 -11.57 -11.16 -15.65
C PRO A 709 -11.34 -10.13 -16.76
N PHE A 710 -10.10 -10.03 -17.20
CA PHE A 710 -9.71 -9.49 -18.49
C PHE A 710 -8.79 -10.50 -19.18
N ASN A 711 -8.81 -10.52 -20.51
CA ASN A 711 -8.12 -11.53 -21.31
C ASN A 711 -6.95 -10.88 -22.04
N ASP A 712 -5.79 -11.51 -21.95
CA ASP A 712 -4.57 -11.13 -22.64
C ASP A 712 -4.02 -12.34 -23.43
N TRP A 713 -3.14 -12.05 -24.39
CA TRP A 713 -2.41 -13.04 -25.14
C TRP A 713 -0.98 -13.13 -24.63
N HIS A 714 -0.63 -14.27 -24.06
CA HIS A 714 0.72 -14.54 -23.60
C HIS A 714 1.50 -15.24 -24.71
N PHE A 715 2.67 -14.69 -25.03
CA PHE A 715 3.57 -15.30 -26.00
C PHE A 715 4.09 -16.66 -25.49
N LEU A 716 3.88 -17.69 -26.31
CA LEU A 716 4.39 -19.03 -26.16
C LEU A 716 5.48 -19.27 -27.21
N ASN A 717 6.72 -19.45 -26.78
CA ASN A 717 7.73 -19.92 -27.72
C ASN A 717 7.60 -21.44 -27.90
N LEU A 718 6.73 -21.92 -28.78
CA LEU A 718 6.58 -23.36 -29.01
C LEU A 718 7.77 -23.99 -29.77
N TYR A 719 8.76 -23.20 -30.19
CA TYR A 719 9.87 -23.66 -31.01
C TYR A 719 11.24 -23.48 -30.30
N PRO A 720 12.21 -24.39 -30.55
CA PRO A 720 13.54 -24.33 -29.93
C PRO A 720 14.42 -23.16 -30.39
N ASP A 721 14.24 -22.71 -31.63
CA ASP A 721 15.03 -21.65 -32.25
C ASP A 721 14.22 -20.34 -32.35
N PRO A 722 14.64 -19.24 -31.69
CA PRO A 722 14.00 -17.94 -31.84
C PRO A 722 14.08 -17.37 -33.27
N TYR A 723 14.94 -17.92 -34.14
CA TYR A 723 15.13 -17.47 -35.52
C TYR A 723 14.47 -18.37 -36.57
N ILE A 724 13.92 -19.53 -36.19
CA ILE A 724 13.30 -20.47 -37.14
C ILE A 724 12.05 -21.12 -36.54
N PRO A 725 10.89 -20.43 -36.49
CA PRO A 725 9.62 -21.14 -36.47
C PRO A 725 9.55 -22.06 -37.70
N ASN A 726 8.82 -23.18 -37.63
CA ASN A 726 8.51 -23.93 -38.85
C ASN A 726 8.01 -22.94 -39.90
N ILE A 727 8.56 -23.02 -41.11
CA ILE A 727 8.29 -22.07 -42.19
C ILE A 727 6.80 -21.83 -42.44
N TYR A 728 5.88 -22.65 -41.89
CA TYR A 728 4.42 -22.47 -41.87
C TYR A 728 3.71 -22.31 -40.50
N THR A 729 4.23 -21.50 -39.57
CA THR A 729 3.57 -21.31 -38.25
C THR A 729 2.57 -20.15 -38.26
N TYR A 730 1.34 -20.37 -37.77
CA TYR A 730 0.36 -19.30 -37.59
C TYR A 730 0.67 -18.52 -36.31
N THR A 731 0.48 -17.20 -36.32
CA THR A 731 0.72 -16.35 -35.14
C THR A 731 -0.06 -16.85 -33.92
N VAL A 732 -1.31 -17.28 -34.11
CA VAL A 732 -2.14 -17.82 -33.02
C VAL A 732 -1.53 -19.04 -32.34
N ASP A 733 -0.72 -19.84 -33.04
CA ASP A 733 -0.06 -21.01 -32.46
C ASP A 733 1.10 -20.60 -31.52
N LEU A 734 1.57 -19.35 -31.60
CA LEU A 734 2.63 -18.79 -30.76
C LEU A 734 2.08 -18.04 -29.54
N PHE A 735 0.78 -18.07 -29.30
CA PHE A 735 0.17 -17.40 -28.16
C PHE A 735 -0.84 -18.31 -27.48
N SER A 736 -1.05 -18.08 -26.19
CA SER A 736 -2.20 -18.63 -25.47
C SER A 736 -2.93 -17.52 -24.75
N THR A 737 -4.24 -17.69 -24.62
CA THR A 737 -5.06 -16.80 -23.80
C THR A 737 -4.76 -17.05 -22.33
N GLY A 738 -4.52 -15.99 -21.57
CA GLY A 738 -4.55 -16.01 -20.12
C GLY A 738 -5.54 -14.97 -19.61
N SER A 739 -6.05 -15.20 -18.40
CA SER A 739 -6.96 -14.27 -17.74
C SER A 739 -6.30 -13.73 -16.48
N SER A 740 -6.32 -12.42 -16.33
CA SER A 740 -5.98 -11.75 -15.08
C SER A 740 -7.26 -11.24 -14.42
N TYR A 741 -7.24 -11.12 -13.08
CA TYR A 741 -8.44 -10.81 -12.31
C TYR A 741 -8.27 -9.56 -11.47
N PHE A 742 -9.13 -8.58 -11.73
CA PHE A 742 -9.42 -7.53 -10.75
C PHE A 742 -10.62 -7.92 -9.92
N GLY A 743 -10.58 -7.62 -8.62
CA GLY A 743 -11.64 -8.03 -7.73
C GLY A 743 -11.73 -7.21 -6.46
N THR A 744 -12.73 -7.54 -5.64
CA THR A 744 -12.89 -7.01 -4.29
C THR A 744 -13.11 -8.13 -3.30
N SER A 745 -12.73 -7.90 -2.04
CA SER A 745 -13.02 -8.79 -0.93
C SER A 745 -13.67 -7.99 0.19
N ARG A 746 -14.96 -8.25 0.41
CA ARG A 746 -15.82 -7.54 1.35
C ARG A 746 -16.03 -8.38 2.60
N LEU A 747 -16.07 -7.75 3.77
CA LEU A 747 -16.36 -8.46 5.01
C LEU A 747 -17.85 -8.87 5.01
N ASP A 748 -18.15 -10.16 4.96
CA ASP A 748 -19.52 -10.68 4.96
C ASP A 748 -20.11 -10.66 6.36
N TYR A 749 -19.43 -11.31 7.30
CA TYR A 749 -19.75 -11.21 8.70
C TYR A 749 -18.50 -11.34 9.58
N LYS A 750 -18.62 -10.74 10.76
CA LYS A 750 -17.66 -10.83 11.86
C LYS A 750 -18.35 -11.45 13.07
N THR A 751 -17.66 -12.33 13.77
CA THR A 751 -18.05 -12.79 15.10
C THR A 751 -17.01 -12.34 16.09
N GLU A 752 -17.43 -11.88 17.26
CA GLU A 752 -16.55 -11.46 18.35
C GLU A 752 -17.05 -12.07 19.66
N ILE A 753 -16.17 -12.76 20.37
CA ILE A 753 -16.40 -13.31 21.70
C ILE A 753 -15.47 -12.59 22.67
N GLN A 754 -16.05 -11.95 23.68
CA GLN A 754 -15.30 -11.37 24.81
C GLN A 754 -15.47 -12.28 26.02
N TYR A 755 -14.37 -12.66 26.66
CA TYR A 755 -14.36 -13.55 27.83
C TYR A 755 -14.13 -12.72 29.10
N HIS A 756 -15.07 -12.79 30.03
CA HIS A 756 -14.97 -12.08 31.31
C HIS A 756 -14.52 -13.00 32.45
N ALA A 757 -14.95 -14.26 32.41
CA ALA A 757 -14.58 -15.31 33.35
C ALA A 757 -14.67 -16.70 32.67
N PRO A 758 -14.09 -17.76 33.26
CA PRO A 758 -14.30 -19.12 32.77
C PRO A 758 -15.79 -19.45 32.66
N GLY A 759 -16.28 -19.72 31.45
CA GLY A 759 -17.69 -20.00 31.18
C GLY A 759 -18.60 -18.77 31.00
N ASP A 760 -18.09 -17.54 31.20
CA ASP A 760 -18.82 -16.29 30.98
C ASP A 760 -18.25 -15.52 29.79
N SER A 761 -19.06 -15.38 28.75
CA SER A 761 -18.67 -14.70 27.52
C SER A 761 -19.82 -13.98 26.83
N ILE A 762 -19.48 -12.90 26.13
CA ILE A 762 -20.41 -12.17 25.28
C ILE A 762 -20.04 -12.44 23.83
N LEU A 763 -20.94 -13.10 23.09
CA LEU A 763 -20.85 -13.25 21.64
C LEU A 763 -21.63 -12.13 20.95
N VAL A 764 -20.98 -11.46 20.02
CA VAL A 764 -21.56 -10.50 19.08
C VAL A 764 -21.28 -11.01 17.66
N ARG A 765 -22.30 -10.99 16.79
CA ARG A 765 -22.14 -11.22 15.36
C ARG A 765 -22.60 -9.99 14.59
N GLU A 766 -21.78 -9.53 13.66
CA GLU A 766 -22.09 -8.43 12.75
C GLU A 766 -22.11 -8.98 11.32
N SER A 767 -23.16 -8.69 10.55
CA SER A 767 -23.27 -9.06 9.13
C SER A 767 -23.45 -7.79 8.29
N TYR A 768 -22.85 -7.75 7.11
CA TYR A 768 -22.74 -6.53 6.30
C TYR A 768 -23.40 -6.71 4.93
N GLY A 769 -24.14 -5.69 4.50
CA GLY A 769 -24.72 -5.60 3.16
C GLY A 769 -24.10 -4.45 2.39
N TYR A 770 -23.95 -4.63 1.08
CA TYR A 770 -23.25 -3.71 0.19
C TYR A 770 -24.06 -3.39 -1.06
N ASN A 771 -23.82 -2.22 -1.66
CA ASN A 771 -24.35 -1.91 -3.01
C ASN A 771 -23.38 -2.35 -4.13
N SER A 772 -23.69 -1.95 -5.37
CA SER A 772 -22.88 -2.22 -6.57
C SER A 772 -21.56 -1.45 -6.61
N ARG A 773 -21.37 -0.46 -5.74
CA ARG A 773 -20.16 0.38 -5.59
C ARG A 773 -19.32 0.01 -4.36
N ASP A 774 -19.50 -1.19 -3.82
CA ASP A 774 -18.80 -1.69 -2.63
C ASP A 774 -19.06 -0.87 -1.34
N GLN A 775 -20.07 0.02 -1.31
CA GLN A 775 -20.41 0.81 -0.12
C GLN A 775 -21.29 0.00 0.83
N ILE A 776 -21.01 0.06 2.14
CA ILE A 776 -21.83 -0.61 3.17
C ILE A 776 -23.20 0.08 3.24
N THR A 777 -24.25 -0.64 2.88
CA THR A 777 -25.65 -0.17 2.93
C THR A 777 -26.40 -0.70 4.14
N SER A 778 -25.94 -1.78 4.76
CA SER A 778 -26.52 -2.25 6.02
C SER A 778 -25.53 -3.02 6.89
N GLN A 779 -25.76 -2.97 8.20
CA GLN A 779 -25.03 -3.76 9.20
C GLN A 779 -26.04 -4.34 10.17
N ILE A 780 -26.03 -5.64 10.37
CA ILE A 780 -26.90 -6.34 11.33
C ILE A 780 -26.04 -6.87 12.46
N THR A 781 -26.26 -6.37 13.66
CA THR A 781 -25.61 -6.84 14.89
C THR A 781 -26.56 -7.74 15.67
N LYS A 782 -26.09 -8.93 16.04
CA LYS A 782 -26.78 -9.90 16.91
C LYS A 782 -25.94 -10.10 18.17
N ASN A 783 -26.51 -9.92 19.35
CA ASN A 783 -25.82 -10.19 20.62
C ASN A 783 -26.19 -11.57 21.22
N SER A 784 -25.56 -11.90 22.36
CA SER A 784 -25.75 -13.15 23.09
C SER A 784 -27.18 -13.40 23.60
N ASN A 785 -28.00 -12.35 23.72
CA ASN A 785 -29.41 -12.43 24.10
C ASN A 785 -30.36 -12.58 22.90
N ASN A 786 -29.84 -12.91 21.71
CA ASN A 786 -30.58 -12.97 20.44
C ASN A 786 -31.32 -11.67 20.08
N LYS A 787 -30.83 -10.52 20.55
CA LYS A 787 -31.37 -9.23 20.14
C LYS A 787 -30.65 -8.73 18.89
N TYR A 788 -31.40 -8.08 18.01
CA TYR A 788 -30.91 -7.59 16.74
C TYR A 788 -30.93 -6.06 16.68
N LEU A 789 -29.85 -5.49 16.15
CA LEU A 789 -29.75 -4.10 15.75
C LEU A 789 -29.41 -4.07 14.27
N LYS A 790 -30.22 -3.41 13.44
CA LYS A 790 -29.94 -3.20 12.02
C LYS A 790 -29.69 -1.73 11.76
N ARG A 791 -28.53 -1.42 11.21
CA ARG A 791 -28.20 -0.11 10.68
C ARG A 791 -28.31 -0.12 9.17
N ILE A 792 -28.80 0.98 8.61
CA ILE A 792 -29.01 1.16 7.16
C ILE A 792 -28.44 2.52 6.77
N TRP A 793 -27.72 2.57 5.66
CA TRP A 793 -27.18 3.79 5.05
C TRP A 793 -27.69 3.95 3.62
N GLU A 794 -28.01 5.19 3.24
CA GLU A 794 -28.39 5.58 1.89
C GLU A 794 -27.37 6.60 1.34
N TYR A 795 -26.90 6.36 0.12
CA TYR A 795 -25.90 7.16 -0.59
C TYR A 795 -26.49 7.75 -1.87
N PRO A 796 -25.84 8.75 -2.49
CA PRO A 796 -26.23 9.27 -3.80
C PRO A 796 -26.25 8.18 -4.87
N GLU A 797 -27.41 7.98 -5.48
CA GLU A 797 -27.62 7.01 -6.55
C GLU A 797 -28.77 7.45 -7.46
N ILE A 798 -28.63 7.17 -8.76
CA ILE A 798 -29.72 7.33 -9.72
C ILE A 798 -30.70 6.16 -9.54
N LYS A 799 -31.88 6.44 -9.00
CA LYS A 799 -32.91 5.42 -8.76
C LYS A 799 -33.58 5.00 -10.07
N THR A 800 -33.69 3.69 -10.29
CA THR A 800 -34.47 3.11 -11.38
C THR A 800 -35.94 2.98 -10.98
N GLY A 801 -36.86 3.49 -11.80
CA GLY A 801 -38.32 3.38 -11.57
C GLY A 801 -38.95 4.49 -10.72
N TYR A 802 -38.15 5.45 -10.22
CA TYR A 802 -38.64 6.65 -9.51
C TYR A 802 -37.86 7.89 -9.95
N THR A 803 -38.45 9.07 -9.77
CA THR A 803 -37.76 10.34 -10.06
C THR A 803 -36.65 10.59 -9.03
N THR A 804 -35.40 10.61 -9.48
CA THR A 804 -34.25 11.01 -8.65
C THR A 804 -34.22 12.54 -8.53
N PRO A 805 -34.09 13.15 -7.34
CA PRO A 805 -33.97 14.60 -7.21
C PRO A 805 -32.78 15.14 -8.01
N VAL A 806 -32.95 16.29 -8.68
CA VAL A 806 -31.92 16.89 -9.55
C VAL A 806 -30.59 17.11 -8.81
N THR A 807 -30.64 17.52 -7.54
CA THR A 807 -29.43 17.71 -6.71
C THR A 807 -28.66 16.40 -6.50
N ILE A 808 -29.36 15.28 -6.31
CA ILE A 808 -28.74 13.95 -6.20
C ILE A 808 -28.16 13.49 -7.55
N GLN A 809 -28.82 13.79 -8.68
CA GLN A 809 -28.26 13.51 -10.00
C GLN A 809 -26.92 14.24 -10.19
N LYS A 810 -26.87 15.54 -9.85
CA LYS A 810 -25.65 16.35 -9.93
C LYS A 810 -24.53 15.87 -8.99
N LEU A 811 -24.86 15.36 -7.80
CA LEU A 811 -23.86 14.72 -6.91
C LEU A 811 -23.21 13.52 -7.61
N VAL A 812 -24.02 12.63 -8.19
CA VAL A 812 -23.53 11.44 -8.92
C VAL A 812 -22.73 11.84 -10.17
N GLU A 813 -23.17 12.85 -10.91
CA GLU A 813 -22.45 13.39 -12.06
C GLU A 813 -21.05 13.91 -11.69
N ARG A 814 -20.91 14.55 -10.52
CA ARG A 814 -19.62 15.03 -9.98
C ARG A 814 -18.81 13.96 -9.22
N ASN A 815 -19.26 12.71 -9.23
CA ASN A 815 -18.69 11.60 -8.46
C ASN A 815 -18.67 11.81 -6.93
N MET A 816 -19.54 12.66 -6.41
CA MET A 816 -19.72 12.87 -4.98
C MET A 816 -20.69 11.83 -4.42
N ILE A 817 -20.25 10.57 -4.34
CA ILE A 817 -21.07 9.39 -4.04
C ILE A 817 -20.82 8.81 -2.64
N SER A 818 -19.77 9.24 -1.95
CA SER A 818 -19.47 8.91 -0.54
C SER A 818 -20.38 9.55 0.52
N PRO A 819 -20.95 10.77 0.33
CA PRO A 819 -21.73 11.39 1.40
C PRO A 819 -22.94 10.54 1.80
N ILE A 820 -23.15 10.30 3.10
CA ILE A 820 -24.33 9.59 3.60
C ILE A 820 -25.52 10.57 3.55
N LEU A 821 -26.53 10.27 2.74
CA LEU A 821 -27.76 11.07 2.64
C LEU A 821 -28.71 10.79 3.80
N LYS A 822 -28.72 9.55 4.27
CA LYS A 822 -29.61 9.10 5.35
C LYS A 822 -29.02 7.88 6.04
N ASP A 823 -29.18 7.83 7.36
CA ASP A 823 -28.92 6.63 8.16
C ASP A 823 -30.10 6.34 9.08
N SER A 824 -30.30 5.07 9.43
CA SER A 824 -31.28 4.67 10.43
C SER A 824 -30.86 3.41 11.17
N VAL A 825 -31.29 3.30 12.42
CA VAL A 825 -31.03 2.16 13.30
C VAL A 825 -32.38 1.60 13.76
N CYS A 826 -32.63 0.32 13.49
CA CYS A 826 -33.78 -0.42 13.97
C CYS A 826 -33.34 -1.45 15.01
N VAL A 827 -34.19 -1.72 16.00
CA VAL A 827 -34.00 -2.81 16.97
C VAL A 827 -35.16 -3.81 16.88
N ALA A 828 -34.87 -5.09 17.03
CA ALA A 828 -35.86 -6.15 17.04
C ALA A 828 -35.44 -7.32 17.93
N ASP A 829 -36.41 -8.08 18.42
CA ASP A 829 -36.18 -9.31 19.18
C ASP A 829 -36.05 -10.55 18.27
N SER A 830 -36.26 -10.43 16.94
CA SER A 830 -35.97 -11.47 15.94
C SER A 830 -35.45 -10.88 14.63
N TYR A 831 -34.83 -11.72 13.78
CA TYR A 831 -34.32 -11.32 12.47
C TYR A 831 -35.45 -10.88 11.52
N GLU A 832 -36.56 -11.64 11.47
CA GLU A 832 -37.74 -11.31 10.66
C GLU A 832 -38.36 -9.98 11.12
N GLY A 833 -38.31 -9.74 12.43
CA GLY A 833 -38.72 -8.49 13.06
C GLY A 833 -37.93 -7.26 12.61
N LEU A 834 -36.75 -7.40 11.98
CA LEU A 834 -35.98 -6.26 11.46
C LEU A 834 -36.63 -5.59 10.25
N SER A 835 -37.41 -6.33 9.46
CA SER A 835 -38.11 -5.76 8.30
C SER A 835 -39.26 -4.83 8.73
N ASN A 836 -39.88 -5.15 9.87
CA ASN A 836 -40.96 -4.39 10.50
C ASN A 836 -40.50 -3.60 11.73
N GLY A 837 -39.20 -3.61 12.02
CA GLY A 837 -38.61 -3.07 13.24
C GLY A 837 -38.67 -1.55 13.24
N MET A 838 -39.16 -0.97 14.34
CA MET A 838 -39.22 0.48 14.49
C MET A 838 -37.81 1.06 14.56
N ALA A 839 -37.52 2.04 13.70
CA ALA A 839 -36.29 2.79 13.76
C ALA A 839 -36.25 3.61 15.07
N VAL A 840 -35.17 3.46 15.84
CA VAL A 840 -34.96 4.11 17.14
C VAL A 840 -34.01 5.30 17.06
N SER A 841 -33.26 5.43 15.96
CA SER A 841 -32.41 6.57 15.66
C SER A 841 -32.20 6.68 14.16
N GLY A 842 -31.79 7.84 13.69
CA GLY A 842 -31.42 8.09 12.31
C GLY A 842 -31.27 9.58 12.03
N ARG A 843 -30.44 9.91 11.04
CA ARG A 843 -30.27 11.27 10.52
C ARG A 843 -30.48 11.26 9.02
N LYS A 844 -30.86 12.43 8.48
CA LYS A 844 -30.98 12.65 7.05
C LYS A 844 -30.40 14.03 6.72
N VAL A 845 -29.73 14.14 5.58
CA VAL A 845 -29.20 15.40 5.06
C VAL A 845 -29.76 15.61 3.65
N ASP A 846 -30.40 16.75 3.45
CA ASP A 846 -30.76 17.25 2.12
C ASP A 846 -29.67 18.18 1.61
N TYR A 847 -29.42 18.14 0.30
CA TYR A 847 -28.45 18.98 -0.39
C TYR A 847 -29.16 19.94 -1.33
N ASN A 848 -28.57 21.13 -1.52
CA ASN A 848 -29.03 22.13 -2.47
C ASN A 848 -27.88 22.69 -3.29
N GLU A 849 -28.23 23.34 -4.39
CA GLU A 849 -27.30 24.05 -5.26
C GLU A 849 -27.20 25.52 -4.84
N TYR A 850 -25.96 26.00 -4.71
CA TYR A 850 -25.65 27.37 -4.33
C TYR A 850 -24.73 27.99 -5.38
N ALA A 851 -25.12 29.13 -5.93
CA ALA A 851 -24.28 29.92 -6.82
C ALA A 851 -23.41 30.86 -5.99
N ILE A 852 -22.11 30.55 -5.89
CA ILE A 852 -21.15 31.30 -5.08
C ILE A 852 -19.99 31.69 -5.98
N GLY A 853 -19.73 32.99 -6.15
CA GLY A 853 -18.66 33.49 -7.02
C GLY A 853 -18.80 33.10 -8.49
N GLY A 854 -20.03 32.89 -8.98
CA GLY A 854 -20.30 32.43 -10.35
C GLY A 854 -20.15 30.92 -10.58
N ILE A 855 -19.87 30.16 -9.52
CA ILE A 855 -19.70 28.70 -9.56
C ILE A 855 -20.86 28.06 -8.80
N SER A 856 -21.40 26.97 -9.35
CA SER A 856 -22.45 26.18 -8.71
C SER A 856 -21.84 25.11 -7.81
N TYR A 857 -22.03 25.24 -6.51
CA TYR A 857 -21.66 24.23 -5.51
C TYR A 857 -22.89 23.45 -5.05
N ILE A 858 -22.72 22.16 -4.73
CA ILE A 858 -23.78 21.33 -4.16
C ILE A 858 -23.43 21.11 -2.70
N LEU A 859 -24.07 21.85 -1.80
CA LEU A 859 -23.74 21.86 -0.38
C LEU A 859 -24.92 21.33 0.44
N PRO A 860 -24.67 20.83 1.66
CA PRO A 860 -25.74 20.48 2.59
C PRO A 860 -26.69 21.66 2.83
N GLN A 861 -27.99 21.42 2.92
CA GLN A 861 -28.98 22.48 3.18
C GLN A 861 -29.70 22.25 4.50
N LYS A 862 -30.22 21.04 4.72
CA LYS A 862 -31.04 20.72 5.90
C LYS A 862 -30.60 19.42 6.50
N SER A 863 -30.47 19.41 7.82
CA SER A 863 -30.32 18.19 8.60
C SER A 863 -31.64 17.86 9.29
N TYR A 864 -31.93 16.56 9.40
CA TYR A 864 -33.11 16.05 10.06
C TYR A 864 -32.71 14.97 11.05
N ARG A 865 -33.45 14.91 12.16
CA ARG A 865 -33.36 13.83 13.12
C ARG A 865 -34.61 12.99 13.06
N LEU A 866 -34.44 11.68 13.18
CA LEU A 866 -35.56 10.78 13.35
C LEU A 866 -36.20 11.01 14.72
N GLU A 867 -37.47 11.36 14.74
CA GLU A 867 -38.27 11.44 15.96
C GLU A 867 -39.27 10.29 16.01
N ILE A 868 -39.34 9.64 17.18
CA ILE A 868 -40.24 8.53 17.43
C ILE A 868 -41.56 9.11 17.94
N SER A 869 -42.62 9.05 17.13
CA SER A 869 -43.97 9.48 17.52
C SER A 869 -44.98 8.36 17.28
N GLY A 870 -45.29 7.59 18.33
CA GLY A 870 -46.25 6.49 18.25
C GLY A 870 -45.83 5.42 17.24
N SER A 871 -46.69 5.12 16.26
CA SER A 871 -46.48 4.07 15.25
C SER A 871 -45.81 4.56 13.95
N SER A 872 -45.43 5.85 13.85
CA SER A 872 -44.89 6.43 12.61
C SER A 872 -43.49 7.02 12.81
N ASN A 873 -42.57 6.64 11.93
CA ASN A 873 -41.21 7.20 11.85
C ASN A 873 -41.23 8.43 10.95
N LYS A 874 -40.88 9.61 11.49
CA LYS A 874 -40.76 10.84 10.71
C LYS A 874 -39.41 11.52 10.97
N TYR A 875 -38.76 11.93 9.89
CA TYR A 875 -37.59 12.80 9.96
C TYR A 875 -38.07 14.25 10.11
N ASN A 876 -37.79 14.84 11.26
CA ASN A 876 -38.11 16.23 11.55
C ASN A 876 -36.84 17.09 11.44
N PRO A 877 -36.93 18.32 10.89
CA PRO A 877 -35.77 19.19 10.75
C PRO A 877 -35.06 19.41 12.08
N GLU A 878 -33.74 19.26 12.11
CA GLU A 878 -32.87 19.56 13.25
C GLU A 878 -32.32 20.99 13.12
N TYR A 879 -31.83 21.34 11.92
CA TYR A 879 -31.41 22.69 11.55
C TYR A 879 -31.33 22.85 10.02
N GLU A 880 -31.32 24.11 9.57
CA GLU A 880 -31.12 24.53 8.19
C GLU A 880 -29.88 25.43 8.07
N ILE A 881 -29.04 25.18 7.08
CA ILE A 881 -27.96 26.09 6.69
C ILE A 881 -28.54 27.06 5.67
N SER A 882 -28.71 28.32 6.09
CA SER A 882 -29.38 29.34 5.28
C SER A 882 -28.44 29.95 4.25
N SER A 883 -27.17 30.12 4.60
CA SER A 883 -26.19 30.79 3.74
C SER A 883 -24.77 30.22 3.91
N TYR A 884 -23.98 30.46 2.86
CA TYR A 884 -22.58 30.07 2.76
C TYR A 884 -21.71 31.28 2.36
N SER A 885 -20.48 31.29 2.85
CA SER A 885 -19.45 32.23 2.43
C SER A 885 -18.92 31.91 1.03
N PHE A 886 -18.12 32.84 0.47
CA PHE A 886 -17.57 32.71 -0.88
C PHE A 886 -16.66 31.48 -1.11
N LYS A 887 -16.18 30.82 -0.04
CA LYS A 887 -15.43 29.55 -0.12
C LYS A 887 -16.19 28.33 0.41
N GLY A 888 -17.51 28.41 0.53
CA GLY A 888 -18.36 27.26 0.88
C GLY A 888 -18.46 26.93 2.37
N ASN A 889 -17.97 27.80 3.26
CA ASN A 889 -18.16 27.62 4.71
C ASN A 889 -19.52 28.18 5.18
N PRO A 890 -20.28 27.48 6.07
CA PRO A 890 -21.57 27.97 6.57
C PRO A 890 -21.47 29.34 7.26
N THR A 891 -22.33 30.28 6.89
CA THR A 891 -22.39 31.63 7.49
C THR A 891 -23.60 31.83 8.39
N GLU A 892 -24.64 31.02 8.24
CA GLU A 892 -25.84 31.09 9.08
C GLU A 892 -26.51 29.72 9.19
N ILE A 893 -26.83 29.33 10.43
CA ILE A 893 -27.59 28.13 10.75
C ILE A 893 -28.82 28.52 11.55
N ILE A 894 -29.97 27.97 11.15
CA ILE A 894 -31.26 28.16 11.79
C ILE A 894 -31.62 26.84 12.45
N SER A 895 -31.65 26.80 13.78
CA SER A 895 -32.10 25.62 14.53
C SER A 895 -33.59 25.34 14.33
N LYS A 896 -34.05 24.14 14.66
CA LYS A 896 -35.48 23.77 14.63
C LYS A 896 -36.40 24.74 15.38
N ASP A 897 -35.90 25.39 16.42
CA ASP A 897 -36.67 26.33 17.26
C ASP A 897 -36.65 27.77 16.70
N GLY A 898 -36.05 27.96 15.52
CA GLY A 898 -35.94 29.26 14.85
C GLY A 898 -34.78 30.13 15.35
N LEU A 899 -33.92 29.63 16.25
CA LEU A 899 -32.74 30.37 16.70
C LEU A 899 -31.71 30.45 15.56
N HIS A 900 -31.31 31.67 15.20
CA HIS A 900 -30.24 31.96 14.24
C HIS A 900 -28.88 31.96 14.94
N THR A 901 -27.93 31.26 14.35
CA THR A 901 -26.50 31.32 14.71
C THR A 901 -25.71 31.72 13.49
N SER A 902 -25.06 32.87 13.56
CA SER A 902 -24.22 33.42 12.49
C SER A 902 -22.75 33.12 12.73
N TYR A 903 -22.01 32.88 11.65
CA TYR A 903 -20.59 32.58 11.68
C TYR A 903 -19.82 33.56 10.81
N LEU A 904 -18.75 34.13 11.35
CA LEU A 904 -17.79 34.91 10.59
C LEU A 904 -16.52 34.11 10.37
N TRP A 905 -15.99 34.21 9.16
CA TRP A 905 -14.78 33.53 8.72
C TRP A 905 -13.72 34.58 8.38
N GLY A 906 -12.45 34.23 8.55
CA GLY A 906 -11.30 35.12 8.33
C GLY A 906 -10.09 34.38 7.78
N TYR A 907 -8.97 35.11 7.61
CA TYR A 907 -7.69 34.55 7.15
C TYR A 907 -7.79 33.88 5.77
N ARG A 908 -8.30 34.61 4.77
CA ARG A 908 -8.70 34.09 3.44
C ARG A 908 -9.81 33.03 3.52
N ASN A 909 -10.79 33.25 4.40
CA ASN A 909 -11.94 32.37 4.68
C ASN A 909 -11.53 30.95 5.09
N ARG A 910 -10.41 30.82 5.82
CA ARG A 910 -9.89 29.53 6.30
C ARG A 910 -10.38 29.14 7.69
N TYR A 911 -10.56 30.12 8.56
CA TYR A 911 -10.85 29.88 9.98
C TYR A 911 -12.09 30.64 10.43
N MET A 912 -12.91 29.99 11.26
CA MET A 912 -14.04 30.65 11.92
C MET A 912 -13.51 31.61 12.97
N ILE A 913 -13.74 32.91 12.79
CA ILE A 913 -13.28 33.99 13.68
C ILE A 913 -14.38 34.45 14.64
N ALA A 914 -15.65 34.15 14.38
CA ALA A 914 -16.73 34.37 15.33
C ALA A 914 -17.88 33.37 15.18
N GLN A 915 -18.47 32.98 16.32
CA GLN A 915 -19.79 32.37 16.44
C GLN A 915 -20.70 33.34 17.19
N ILE A 916 -21.85 33.67 16.60
CA ILE A 916 -22.77 34.70 17.08
C ILE A 916 -24.17 34.07 17.17
N GLU A 917 -24.55 33.65 18.37
CA GLU A 917 -25.88 33.09 18.62
C GLU A 917 -26.90 34.21 18.86
N ASN A 918 -28.16 33.97 18.46
CA ASN A 918 -29.27 34.92 18.57
C ASN A 918 -29.13 36.17 17.68
N ALA A 919 -28.50 36.04 16.51
CA ALA A 919 -28.46 37.09 15.49
C ALA A 919 -28.44 36.50 14.08
N THR A 920 -29.10 37.17 13.14
CA THR A 920 -29.06 36.80 11.71
C THR A 920 -27.79 37.30 11.05
N TYR A 921 -27.39 36.67 9.94
CA TYR A 921 -26.16 37.07 9.24
C TYR A 921 -26.27 38.47 8.64
N ASP A 922 -27.48 38.88 8.24
CA ASP A 922 -27.76 40.23 7.78
C ASP A 922 -27.63 41.28 8.90
N GLN A 923 -28.09 40.98 10.12
CA GLN A 923 -27.88 41.85 11.29
C GLN A 923 -26.39 42.00 11.57
N VAL A 924 -25.63 40.90 11.55
CA VAL A 924 -24.18 40.91 11.75
C VAL A 924 -23.49 41.80 10.70
N LYS A 925 -23.81 41.63 9.41
CA LYS A 925 -23.24 42.45 8.32
C LYS A 925 -23.48 43.95 8.52
N GLN A 926 -24.67 44.35 8.99
CA GLN A 926 -24.99 45.75 9.24
C GLN A 926 -24.16 46.37 10.37
N THR A 927 -23.66 45.56 11.30
CA THR A 927 -22.87 46.02 12.47
C THR A 927 -21.36 46.05 12.25
N LEU A 928 -20.83 45.27 11.29
CA LEU A 928 -19.39 45.15 11.05
C LEU A 928 -18.72 46.48 10.64
N GLY A 929 -19.45 47.38 10.01
CA GLY A 929 -18.91 48.63 9.46
C GLY A 929 -17.91 48.44 8.31
N VAL A 930 -17.82 47.21 7.79
CA VAL A 930 -17.03 46.76 6.64
C VAL A 930 -17.79 45.60 6.02
N ASP A 931 -17.66 45.44 4.71
CA ASP A 931 -18.21 44.28 4.01
C ASP A 931 -17.61 42.96 4.56
N ALA A 932 -18.48 41.98 4.85
CA ALA A 932 -18.07 40.73 5.48
C ALA A 932 -17.12 39.90 4.60
N GLU A 933 -17.24 39.97 3.27
CA GLU A 933 -16.33 39.27 2.36
C GLU A 933 -14.95 39.92 2.36
N THR A 934 -14.88 41.24 2.51
CA THR A 934 -13.60 41.97 2.67
C THR A 934 -12.88 41.55 3.95
N LEU A 935 -13.60 41.49 5.07
CA LEU A 935 -13.04 40.96 6.33
C LEU A 935 -12.58 39.52 6.16
N SER A 936 -13.42 38.70 5.53
CA SER A 936 -13.15 37.27 5.37
C SER A 936 -11.99 36.97 4.43
N SER A 937 -11.79 37.77 3.38
CA SER A 937 -10.73 37.57 2.37
C SER A 937 -9.36 38.07 2.83
N SER A 938 -9.32 38.88 3.89
CA SER A 938 -8.09 39.46 4.42
C SER A 938 -7.12 38.39 4.93
N THR A 939 -5.81 38.63 4.77
CA THR A 939 -4.75 37.76 5.28
C THR A 939 -4.74 37.71 6.81
N VAL A 940 -4.99 38.87 7.43
CA VAL A 940 -5.25 39.03 8.87
C VAL A 940 -6.51 39.89 9.00
N PRO A 941 -7.62 39.35 9.54
CA PRO A 941 -8.86 40.12 9.70
C PRO A 941 -8.75 41.16 10.82
N ASP A 942 -9.37 42.33 10.64
CA ASP A 942 -9.47 43.36 11.67
C ASP A 942 -10.50 42.95 12.73
N MET A 943 -10.01 42.32 13.79
CA MET A 943 -10.86 41.82 14.88
C MET A 943 -11.51 42.92 15.71
N SER A 944 -11.07 44.19 15.62
CA SER A 944 -11.75 45.30 16.31
C SER A 944 -13.17 45.51 15.79
N LYS A 945 -13.42 45.21 14.50
CA LYS A 945 -14.73 45.26 13.87
C LYS A 945 -15.67 44.16 14.35
N VAL A 946 -15.11 42.97 14.56
CA VAL A 946 -15.85 41.81 15.09
C VAL A 946 -16.21 42.04 16.56
N GLU A 947 -15.30 42.61 17.34
CA GLU A 947 -15.54 42.87 18.76
C GLU A 947 -16.59 43.97 18.99
N ALA A 948 -16.67 44.94 18.07
CA ALA A 948 -17.71 45.98 18.11
C ALA A 948 -19.14 45.42 18.05
N ILE A 949 -19.35 44.22 17.48
CA ILE A 949 -20.66 43.56 17.37
C ILE A 949 -21.29 43.38 18.76
N ARG A 950 -20.51 43.11 19.80
CA ARG A 950 -21.02 42.95 21.18
C ARG A 950 -21.76 44.19 21.68
N THR A 951 -21.36 45.37 21.21
CA THR A 951 -22.00 46.65 21.59
C THR A 951 -23.31 46.86 20.82
N TYR A 952 -23.35 46.48 19.54
CA TYR A 952 -24.51 46.68 18.68
C TYR A 952 -25.58 45.58 18.82
N LEU A 953 -25.19 44.38 19.26
CA LEU A 953 -26.07 43.23 19.48
C LEU A 953 -25.94 42.72 20.93
N PRO A 954 -26.43 43.46 21.95
CA PRO A 954 -26.23 43.14 23.36
C PRO A 954 -26.94 41.85 23.82
N ASN A 955 -27.88 41.32 23.02
CA ASN A 955 -28.59 40.07 23.30
C ASN A 955 -27.99 38.85 22.57
N ALA A 956 -26.90 39.05 21.81
CA ALA A 956 -26.21 37.98 21.11
C ALA A 956 -25.10 37.38 21.98
N HIS A 957 -24.97 36.05 21.99
CA HIS A 957 -23.82 35.40 22.62
C HIS A 957 -22.72 35.25 21.59
N ILE A 958 -21.61 35.97 21.81
CA ILE A 958 -20.53 36.09 20.83
C ILE A 958 -19.28 35.40 21.36
N ILE A 959 -18.72 34.50 20.57
CA ILE A 959 -17.41 33.89 20.84
C ILE A 959 -16.51 34.24 19.67
N THR A 960 -15.34 34.81 19.93
CA THR A 960 -14.38 35.21 18.88
C THR A 960 -13.06 34.47 19.00
N TYR A 961 -12.40 34.28 17.87
CA TYR A 961 -11.15 33.54 17.76
C TYR A 961 -10.15 34.29 16.88
N THR A 962 -8.88 34.28 17.27
CA THR A 962 -7.76 34.67 16.42
C THR A 962 -6.87 33.48 16.14
N TYR A 963 -6.15 33.50 15.02
CA TYR A 963 -5.32 32.38 14.56
C TYR A 963 -3.94 32.84 14.12
N LYS A 964 -2.96 31.95 14.32
CA LYS A 964 -1.72 31.91 13.55
C LYS A 964 -1.94 30.91 12.41
N PRO A 965 -2.02 31.35 11.15
CA PRO A 965 -2.30 30.47 10.03
C PRO A 965 -1.40 29.25 9.97
N SER A 966 -2.01 28.10 9.66
CA SER A 966 -1.36 26.79 9.58
C SER A 966 -0.69 26.31 10.89
N VAL A 967 -0.96 26.97 12.02
CA VAL A 967 -0.50 26.58 13.36
C VAL A 967 -1.69 26.29 14.27
N GLY A 968 -2.60 27.25 14.45
CA GLY A 968 -3.78 27.08 15.31
C GLY A 968 -4.34 28.39 15.88
N ILE A 969 -5.32 28.28 16.78
CA ILE A 969 -5.93 29.41 17.51
C ILE A 969 -4.87 30.11 18.37
N THR A 970 -4.70 31.42 18.27
CA THR A 970 -3.84 32.23 19.16
C THR A 970 -4.59 32.84 20.33
N SER A 971 -5.88 33.12 20.18
CA SER A 971 -6.73 33.55 21.29
C SER A 971 -8.19 33.18 21.09
N SER A 972 -8.91 33.02 22.19
CA SER A 972 -10.37 32.85 22.22
C SER A 972 -10.99 33.79 23.25
N THR A 973 -12.04 34.51 22.88
CA THR A 973 -12.77 35.42 23.77
C THR A 973 -14.19 34.91 23.99
N SER A 974 -14.55 34.67 25.25
CA SER A 974 -15.86 34.14 25.66
C SER A 974 -17.01 35.15 25.46
N PRO A 975 -18.29 34.74 25.63
CA PRO A 975 -19.44 35.67 25.62
C PRO A 975 -19.31 36.82 26.62
N ASP A 976 -18.67 36.58 27.76
CA ASP A 976 -18.43 37.58 28.81
C ASP A 976 -17.25 38.51 28.53
N GLY A 977 -16.58 38.37 27.38
CA GLY A 977 -15.43 39.21 26.99
C GLY A 977 -14.10 38.77 27.61
N ILE A 978 -14.02 37.58 28.20
CA ILE A 978 -12.77 37.06 28.80
C ILE A 978 -11.93 36.38 27.73
N THR A 979 -10.69 36.83 27.54
CA THR A 979 -9.75 36.29 26.56
C THR A 979 -8.77 35.30 27.18
N SER A 980 -8.61 34.14 26.52
CA SER A 980 -7.51 33.20 26.75
C SER A 980 -6.57 33.19 25.56
N ASN A 981 -5.26 33.13 25.81
CA ASN A 981 -4.19 33.13 24.81
C ASN A 981 -3.52 31.75 24.73
N PHE A 982 -3.17 31.32 23.53
CA PHE A 982 -2.59 30.01 23.23
C PHE A 982 -1.24 30.17 22.55
N ILE A 983 -0.21 29.53 23.09
CA ILE A 983 1.18 29.61 22.61
C ILE A 983 1.60 28.22 22.16
N TYR A 984 2.29 28.12 21.02
CA TYR A 984 2.70 26.87 20.40
C TYR A 984 4.22 26.71 20.33
N ASP A 985 4.68 25.46 20.29
CA ASP A 985 6.07 25.09 20.00
C ASP A 985 6.36 25.11 18.48
N PRO A 986 7.63 24.94 18.06
CA PRO A 986 8.03 24.89 16.64
C PRO A 986 7.35 23.82 15.77
N PHE A 987 6.82 22.72 16.31
CA PHE A 987 6.02 21.76 15.54
C PHE A 987 4.60 22.24 15.30
N GLY A 988 4.16 23.29 16.00
CA GLY A 988 2.78 23.77 16.00
C GLY A 988 1.93 23.07 17.06
N ARG A 989 2.53 22.65 18.17
CA ARG A 989 1.86 21.99 19.30
C ARG A 989 1.65 22.97 20.46
N LEU A 990 0.49 22.95 21.12
CA LEU A 990 0.14 23.88 22.21
C LEU A 990 1.06 23.78 23.44
N GLN A 991 1.94 24.74 23.66
CA GLN A 991 2.84 24.79 24.81
C GLN A 991 2.19 25.40 26.08
N PHE A 992 1.43 26.49 25.93
CA PHE A 992 0.82 27.21 27.06
C PHE A 992 -0.59 27.71 26.73
N VAL A 993 -1.45 27.72 27.74
CA VAL A 993 -2.69 28.53 27.77
C VAL A 993 -2.54 29.56 28.87
N LYS A 994 -2.78 30.82 28.53
CA LYS A 994 -2.66 31.96 29.44
C LYS A 994 -3.95 32.76 29.51
N ASP A 995 -4.17 33.44 30.62
CA ASP A 995 -5.29 34.38 30.74
C ASP A 995 -4.98 35.74 30.10
N ALA A 996 -5.89 36.70 30.29
CA ALA A 996 -5.72 38.08 29.83
C ALA A 996 -4.60 38.84 30.57
N GLY A 997 -4.24 38.41 31.79
CA GLY A 997 -3.12 38.92 32.59
C GLY A 997 -1.76 38.35 32.21
N ASN A 998 -1.70 37.42 31.24
CA ASN A 998 -0.53 36.65 30.82
C ASN A 998 -0.04 35.64 31.88
N ASP A 999 -0.89 35.31 32.85
CA ASP A 999 -0.64 34.24 33.82
C ASP A 999 -0.92 32.89 33.16
N VAL A 1000 -0.05 31.91 33.43
CA VAL A 1000 -0.18 30.55 32.87
C VAL A 1000 -1.33 29.83 33.57
N ILE A 1001 -2.38 29.54 32.81
CA ILE A 1001 -3.50 28.71 33.26
C ILE A 1001 -3.08 27.24 33.15
N ASN A 1002 -2.60 26.83 31.97
CA ASN A 1002 -2.16 25.47 31.69
C ASN A 1002 -0.81 25.48 30.95
N GLN A 1003 0.04 24.51 31.27
CA GLN A 1003 1.29 24.23 30.57
C GLN A 1003 1.30 22.78 30.11
N TYR A 1004 1.78 22.53 28.90
CA TYR A 1004 1.84 21.18 28.33
C TYR A 1004 3.28 20.79 28.06
N TYR A 1005 3.59 19.57 28.50
CA TYR A 1005 4.82 18.89 28.16
C TYR A 1005 4.47 17.72 27.26
N TYR A 1006 5.05 17.72 26.07
CA TYR A 1006 4.83 16.66 25.10
C TYR A 1006 5.85 15.57 25.32
N HIS A 1007 5.46 14.59 26.12
CA HIS A 1007 6.13 13.31 26.12
C HIS A 1007 5.55 12.48 25.00
N HIS A 1008 6.39 11.79 24.24
CA HIS A 1008 5.89 10.77 23.33
C HIS A 1008 5.13 9.76 24.18
N LYS A 1009 3.87 9.49 23.80
CA LYS A 1009 3.08 8.45 24.45
C LYS A 1009 3.76 7.15 24.07
N HIS A 1010 4.58 6.66 24.99
CA HIS A 1010 5.31 5.42 24.85
C HIS A 1010 4.38 4.24 25.12
#